data_AF-A0A842RSU3-F1
#
_entry.id   AF-A0A842RSU3-F1
#
_cell.length_a   1.000
_cell.length_b   1.000
_cell.length_c   1.000
_cell.angle_alpha   90.00
_cell.angle_beta   90.00
_cell.angle_gamma   90.00
#
_symmetry.space_group_name_H-M   'P 1'
#
loop_
_entity.id
_entity.type
_entity.pdbx_description
1 polymer ?
#
loop_
_entity_poly.entity_id
_entity_poly.type
_entity_poly.pdbx_seq_one_letter_code
_entity_poly.pdbx_strand_id
1 'polypeptide(L)'
;MSTDKEKPKVERLEVEPDGYWGWGIYEPIEFTVTPIWSDGVSDLDCRRADNPPKWEVENYGKIEGARTYNDYKGKITRIGPLDIDDDPYNVGSDILNYGPGGIYIEGKKEGRQILYRTGHSDGEGKLKVTYGGITKIIPIVGKKCEKNDLVQDYHYHVYLDKVSLHEQSESDKIIDQLQHEITAVKKFKQSEDYDSIEEEVYDFSNKLEKHIRRWLDGRASAKIPKEIIPKWIRSPKHKNWTLKDPNILSEYDIWHTRGAFNPEFKRTYIFAPEPYCSYNLITYMGPIGSKLIFEGEFPHCRFMDIQMSPPLDPRFPLTGGIGAAEIPIVDSDIDPLPGHINPFRVGADRTANNRSYRVEFELAVGNAVELNPEVMVPPYYRASSNSRKIGPCLYTGFIGDGSYQPGIGWMRYYAPDKGTGPLAGVPLPKISQELSSGEEFIIWHDWALSNRRVGTYVAAKETSPIGPTDPPEFIGNQVGWQKLYGLHLVYVEVFAQQAIGLHRYGTEEEARRLIPEWDKVMYGRGPNQPPPGNYEISCTTCTYINYLVRILTLGKNKVYALTGKLPKTPKTRDGNPIMESAEARYWSMTRIHETPGFVFPAVAMNRLMDEDVIVDDQQRYVIAFSREEDRPSNATEENGITWQAWGPDSINYCLIRWLSISPDWILPEYAPNDKNIAWTKGSWSQPDYDKSIIGENKPGFLGPYHPIIHYMSKEEFEDLGDHPKLGRNPNWKDEYVRKF
;
A
#
# COMPACT_ATOMS: atom_id res chain seq x y z
N MET A 1 -30.16 50.84 17.75
CA MET A 1 -30.66 50.64 16.37
C MET A 1 -29.45 50.41 15.49
N SER A 2 -29.56 49.42 14.60
CA SER A 2 -28.65 49.02 13.52
C SER A 2 -27.53 50.00 13.14
N THR A 3 -26.29 49.49 13.04
CA THR A 3 -25.37 49.74 11.91
C THR A 3 -24.22 48.74 11.92
N ASP A 4 -24.10 48.04 10.79
CA ASP A 4 -22.93 47.47 10.12
C ASP A 4 -21.66 47.11 10.90
N LYS A 5 -21.30 45.83 10.83
CA LYS A 5 -19.90 45.40 10.76
C LYS A 5 -19.71 44.52 9.52
N GLU A 6 -18.79 44.98 8.69
CA GLU A 6 -18.33 44.37 7.44
C GLU A 6 -18.00 42.88 7.63
N LYS A 7 -18.53 42.06 6.72
CA LYS A 7 -18.11 40.67 6.55
C LYS A 7 -16.72 40.65 5.87
N PRO A 8 -15.82 39.74 6.24
CA PRO A 8 -14.59 39.54 5.49
C PRO A 8 -14.92 39.08 4.06
N LYS A 9 -14.38 39.79 3.06
CA LYS A 9 -14.30 39.32 1.68
C LYS A 9 -13.33 38.15 1.62
N VAL A 10 -13.82 37.00 1.18
CA VAL A 10 -12.97 35.94 0.62
C VAL A 10 -13.00 36.14 -0.89
N GLU A 11 -11.87 36.56 -1.46
CA GLU A 11 -11.65 36.48 -2.91
C GLU A 11 -11.64 35.00 -3.27
N ARG A 12 -12.60 34.60 -4.10
CA ARG A 12 -12.71 33.24 -4.63
C ARG A 12 -11.60 33.08 -5.68
N LEU A 13 -10.62 32.22 -5.39
CA LEU A 13 -9.79 31.63 -6.43
C LEU A 13 -10.70 30.69 -7.23
N GLU A 14 -11.07 31.12 -8.44
CA GLU A 14 -11.71 30.24 -9.42
C GLU A 14 -10.65 29.26 -9.93
N VAL A 15 -10.81 27.99 -9.56
CA VAL A 15 -10.16 26.87 -10.25
C VAL A 15 -11.24 26.27 -11.13
N GLU A 16 -11.09 26.41 -12.45
CA GLU A 16 -11.96 25.72 -13.40
C GLU A 16 -11.76 24.20 -13.26
N PRO A 17 -12.84 23.39 -13.28
CA PRO A 17 -12.75 21.95 -13.22
C PRO A 17 -12.49 21.38 -14.62
N ASP A 18 -11.23 21.08 -14.92
CA ASP A 18 -10.82 20.36 -16.13
C ASP A 18 -10.82 18.84 -15.90
N GLY A 19 -11.99 18.25 -16.18
CA GLY A 19 -12.10 16.91 -16.78
C GLY A 19 -11.51 15.74 -15.99
N TYR A 20 -12.05 15.48 -14.80
CA TYR A 20 -11.91 14.21 -14.09
C TYR A 20 -13.25 13.80 -13.47
N TRP A 21 -13.82 12.68 -13.92
CA TRP A 21 -14.89 11.98 -13.23
C TRP A 21 -14.32 10.67 -12.70
N GLY A 22 -14.42 10.28 -11.43
CA GLY A 22 -15.10 10.91 -10.30
C GLY A 22 -14.13 11.30 -9.19
N TRP A 23 -14.12 12.57 -8.84
CA TRP A 23 -14.86 13.09 -7.69
C TRP A 23 -15.43 14.44 -8.13
N GLY A 24 -16.73 14.49 -8.39
CA GLY A 24 -17.44 15.75 -8.36
C GLY A 24 -17.47 16.21 -6.91
N ILE A 25 -16.87 17.36 -6.62
CA ILE A 25 -17.32 18.18 -5.50
C ILE A 25 -18.70 18.67 -5.89
N TYR A 26 -19.73 17.86 -5.62
CA TYR A 26 -21.03 18.42 -5.30
C TYR A 26 -20.84 19.07 -3.93
N GLU A 27 -21.07 20.36 -3.76
CA GLU A 27 -21.20 20.92 -2.42
C GLU A 27 -22.31 20.11 -1.71
N PRO A 28 -21.99 19.25 -0.71
CA PRO A 28 -23.05 18.71 0.11
C PRO A 28 -23.66 19.90 0.82
N ILE A 29 -24.99 20.04 0.76
CA ILE A 29 -25.67 20.69 1.87
C ILE A 29 -25.53 19.69 3.02
N GLU A 30 -24.47 19.86 3.80
CA GLU A 30 -24.23 19.08 5.01
C GLU A 30 -25.39 19.31 5.98
N PHE A 31 -26.05 18.21 6.35
CA PHE A 31 -26.71 18.14 7.64
C PHE A 31 -26.06 17.01 8.42
N THR A 32 -25.15 17.36 9.31
CA THR A 32 -24.69 16.44 10.35
C THR A 32 -25.79 16.32 11.40
N VAL A 33 -26.37 15.14 11.57
CA VAL A 33 -27.19 14.83 12.76
C VAL A 33 -26.38 13.90 13.64
N THR A 34 -25.67 14.48 14.61
CA THR A 34 -25.00 13.73 15.68
C THR A 34 -26.03 13.45 16.78
N PRO A 35 -26.42 12.19 17.06
CA PRO A 35 -27.08 11.89 18.32
C PRO A 35 -26.04 12.00 19.44
N ILE A 36 -26.00 13.16 20.11
CA ILE A 36 -25.39 13.25 21.44
C ILE A 36 -26.42 12.66 22.41
N TRP A 37 -26.19 11.44 22.89
CA TRP A 37 -26.89 10.91 24.07
C TRP A 37 -26.40 11.73 25.28
N SER A 38 -27.14 12.78 25.62
CA SER A 38 -26.75 13.79 26.62
C SER A 38 -27.44 13.61 27.97
N ASP A 39 -27.98 12.43 28.25
CA ASP A 39 -28.71 12.14 29.49
C ASP A 39 -28.15 10.94 30.30
N GLY A 40 -26.95 10.46 29.99
CA GLY A 40 -26.18 9.61 30.93
C GLY A 40 -26.71 8.19 31.12
N VAL A 41 -27.43 7.63 30.16
CA VAL A 41 -27.84 6.21 30.15
C VAL A 41 -26.79 5.38 29.42
N SER A 42 -26.39 4.25 30.01
CA SER A 42 -25.32 3.40 29.47
C SER A 42 -25.80 2.52 28.31
N ASP A 43 -24.87 2.19 27.40
CA ASP A 43 -25.06 1.30 26.24
C ASP A 43 -25.62 -0.09 26.60
N LEU A 44 -25.55 -0.50 27.88
CA LEU A 44 -26.13 -1.75 28.39
C LEU A 44 -27.66 -1.69 28.53
N ASP A 45 -28.24 -0.51 28.76
CA ASP A 45 -29.68 -0.35 29.00
C ASP A 45 -30.49 -0.31 27.69
N CYS A 46 -29.88 0.12 26.58
CA CYS A 46 -30.47 0.04 25.24
C CYS A 46 -30.60 -1.40 24.70
N ARG A 47 -29.83 -2.36 25.24
CA ARG A 47 -29.82 -3.79 24.82
C ARG A 47 -31.08 -4.56 25.24
N ARG A 48 -31.97 -3.96 26.04
CA ARG A 48 -33.20 -4.61 26.55
C ARG A 48 -34.43 -4.40 25.66
N ALA A 49 -34.31 -3.71 24.53
CA ALA A 49 -35.42 -3.52 23.60
C ALA A 49 -35.40 -4.56 22.47
N ASP A 50 -36.23 -5.60 22.58
CA ASP A 50 -36.32 -6.73 21.64
C ASP A 50 -36.83 -6.38 20.22
N ASN A 51 -36.90 -5.10 19.83
CA ASN A 51 -37.52 -4.68 18.57
C ASN A 51 -36.63 -3.71 17.75
N PRO A 52 -36.57 -3.87 16.41
CA PRO A 52 -35.80 -3.00 15.51
C PRO A 52 -36.37 -1.58 15.44
N PRO A 53 -35.56 -0.57 14.99
CA PRO A 53 -36.03 0.79 14.82
C PRO A 53 -37.19 0.88 13.82
N LYS A 54 -38.18 1.72 14.13
CA LYS A 54 -39.30 2.06 13.27
C LYS A 54 -39.08 3.44 12.63
N TRP A 55 -39.35 3.51 11.33
CA TRP A 55 -39.18 4.71 10.52
C TRP A 55 -40.54 5.11 9.97
N GLU A 56 -40.92 6.37 10.11
CA GLU A 56 -42.17 6.92 9.61
C GLU A 56 -41.87 8.27 8.94
N VAL A 57 -42.35 8.48 7.71
CA VAL A 57 -42.17 9.74 7.01
C VAL A 57 -43.50 10.48 7.04
N GLU A 58 -43.53 11.66 7.66
CA GLU A 58 -44.72 12.49 7.81
C GLU A 58 -44.62 13.71 6.87
N ASN A 59 -45.73 14.05 6.20
CA ASN A 59 -45.87 15.20 5.30
C ASN A 59 -44.91 15.25 4.10
N TYR A 60 -44.26 14.13 3.74
CA TYR A 60 -43.63 13.94 2.43
C TYR A 60 -44.69 13.37 1.47
N GLY A 61 -45.61 14.24 1.04
CA GLY A 61 -46.99 13.91 0.69
C GLY A 61 -47.28 13.14 -0.61
N LYS A 62 -48.45 12.49 -0.55
CA LYS A 62 -49.30 11.83 -1.55
C LYS A 62 -49.56 12.71 -2.80
N ILE A 63 -49.52 12.11 -3.99
CA ILE A 63 -50.01 12.74 -5.25
C ILE A 63 -51.36 12.12 -5.61
N GLU A 64 -52.38 12.94 -5.84
CA GLU A 64 -53.64 12.52 -6.46
C GLU A 64 -53.37 11.97 -7.88
N GLY A 65 -53.74 10.71 -8.13
CA GLY A 65 -53.62 10.06 -9.45
C GLY A 65 -52.66 8.86 -9.51
N ALA A 66 -51.91 8.54 -8.46
CA ALA A 66 -51.07 7.34 -8.44
C ALA A 66 -51.87 6.07 -8.07
N ARG A 67 -51.79 5.02 -8.90
CA ARG A 67 -52.32 3.68 -8.56
C ARG A 67 -51.36 2.98 -7.59
N THR A 68 -51.82 2.71 -6.38
CA THR A 68 -51.11 1.87 -5.40
C THR A 68 -51.50 0.41 -5.57
N TYR A 69 -50.52 -0.48 -5.74
CA TYR A 69 -50.73 -1.91 -5.50
C TYR A 69 -50.56 -2.16 -4.00
N ASN A 70 -51.66 -2.55 -3.36
CA ASN A 70 -51.73 -2.78 -1.91
C ASN A 70 -51.04 -4.09 -1.51
N ASP A 71 -50.60 -4.10 -0.25
CA ASP A 71 -50.15 -5.24 0.55
C ASP A 71 -48.68 -5.66 0.37
N TYR A 72 -47.77 -4.99 1.09
CA TYR A 72 -46.52 -5.60 1.50
C TYR A 72 -46.17 -5.25 2.96
N LYS A 73 -45.96 -6.29 3.78
CA LYS A 73 -45.30 -6.24 5.10
C LYS A 73 -43.96 -6.98 4.97
N GLY A 74 -42.84 -6.35 5.30
CA GLY A 74 -41.50 -6.96 5.23
C GLY A 74 -40.56 -6.45 6.34
N LYS A 75 -39.63 -7.31 6.77
CA LYS A 75 -38.60 -7.07 7.81
C LYS A 75 -37.21 -7.01 7.12
N ILE A 76 -36.33 -6.11 7.57
CA ILE A 76 -35.04 -5.77 6.94
C ILE A 76 -33.93 -6.70 7.44
N THR A 77 -33.06 -7.22 6.55
CA THR A 77 -31.97 -8.13 6.92
C THR A 77 -30.59 -7.84 6.30
N ARG A 78 -30.39 -6.81 5.45
CA ARG A 78 -29.04 -6.37 4.99
C ARG A 78 -29.01 -4.94 4.38
N ILE A 79 -27.85 -4.27 4.44
CA ILE A 79 -27.52 -2.97 3.79
C ILE A 79 -26.15 -3.10 3.05
N GLY A 80 -25.99 -2.49 1.86
CA GLY A 80 -24.74 -2.42 1.09
C GLY A 80 -24.79 -1.38 -0.05
N PRO A 81 -23.64 -0.97 -0.65
CA PRO A 81 -23.56 0.10 -1.64
C PRO A 81 -24.14 -0.28 -3.02
N LEU A 82 -24.65 0.73 -3.75
CA LEU A 82 -25.16 0.60 -5.13
C LEU A 82 -24.01 0.85 -6.12
N ASP A 83 -23.83 -0.05 -7.07
CA ASP A 83 -22.96 0.17 -8.23
C ASP A 83 -23.79 0.87 -9.32
N ILE A 84 -23.33 2.00 -9.87
CA ILE A 84 -24.08 2.84 -10.84
C ILE A 84 -23.48 2.75 -12.26
N ASP A 85 -22.50 1.89 -12.51
CA ASP A 85 -21.83 1.80 -13.83
C ASP A 85 -22.57 0.95 -14.89
N ASP A 86 -23.90 0.86 -14.85
CA ASP A 86 -24.66 0.28 -15.97
C ASP A 86 -24.70 1.28 -17.16
N ASP A 87 -23.83 1.04 -18.13
CA ASP A 87 -23.83 1.69 -19.44
C ASP A 87 -25.20 1.50 -20.16
N PRO A 88 -25.91 2.57 -20.53
CA PRO A 88 -27.22 2.50 -21.18
C PRO A 88 -27.19 1.96 -22.62
N TYR A 89 -26.05 1.56 -23.17
CA TYR A 89 -25.91 1.15 -24.58
C TYR A 89 -25.76 -0.35 -24.85
N ASN A 90 -25.86 -1.23 -23.86
CA ASN A 90 -25.73 -2.69 -24.09
C ASN A 90 -27.04 -3.46 -23.88
N VAL A 91 -27.97 -3.28 -24.82
CA VAL A 91 -29.22 -4.06 -24.90
C VAL A 91 -28.98 -5.28 -25.78
N GLY A 92 -28.70 -6.43 -25.18
CA GLY A 92 -28.79 -7.73 -25.84
C GLY A 92 -27.51 -8.57 -25.90
N SER A 93 -27.06 -9.07 -24.74
CA SER A 93 -26.37 -10.37 -24.64
C SER A 93 -26.27 -10.77 -23.18
N ASP A 94 -26.62 -12.03 -22.88
CA ASP A 94 -26.74 -12.62 -21.55
C ASP A 94 -25.52 -12.35 -20.63
N ILE A 95 -25.80 -11.73 -19.48
CA ILE A 95 -24.82 -11.33 -18.46
C ILE A 95 -24.67 -12.46 -17.43
N LEU A 96 -23.50 -13.11 -17.41
CA LEU A 96 -23.03 -14.00 -16.34
C LEU A 96 -22.30 -13.17 -15.29
N ASN A 97 -22.89 -13.05 -14.09
CA ASN A 97 -22.38 -12.34 -12.91
C ASN A 97 -21.87 -13.32 -11.84
N TYR A 98 -20.75 -13.02 -11.17
CA TYR A 98 -20.22 -13.79 -10.04
C TYR A 98 -20.84 -13.34 -8.69
N GLY A 99 -21.50 -14.28 -7.98
CA GLY A 99 -22.08 -14.14 -6.63
C GLY A 99 -23.61 -14.38 -6.60
N PRO A 100 -24.18 -15.20 -5.69
CA PRO A 100 -25.45 -15.88 -5.91
C PRO A 100 -26.65 -14.93 -5.91
N GLY A 101 -27.36 -14.88 -7.02
CA GLY A 101 -28.64 -14.20 -7.12
C GLY A 101 -28.93 -13.81 -8.56
N GLY A 102 -29.50 -14.73 -9.33
CA GLY A 102 -30.15 -14.36 -10.58
C GLY A 102 -31.23 -13.32 -10.33
N ILE A 103 -31.44 -12.42 -11.28
CA ILE A 103 -32.65 -11.60 -11.33
C ILE A 103 -33.81 -12.55 -11.65
N TYR A 104 -34.52 -12.99 -10.63
CA TYR A 104 -35.80 -13.68 -10.79
C TYR A 104 -36.92 -12.65 -10.71
N ILE A 105 -37.74 -12.59 -11.76
CA ILE A 105 -39.04 -11.93 -11.70
C ILE A 105 -40.10 -12.95 -11.31
N GLU A 106 -40.82 -12.57 -10.26
CA GLU A 106 -42.08 -13.09 -9.69
C GLU A 106 -42.18 -14.56 -9.24
N GLY A 107 -42.27 -14.73 -7.91
CA GLY A 107 -42.82 -15.93 -7.29
C GLY A 107 -42.19 -16.37 -5.98
N LYS A 108 -41.01 -15.85 -5.59
CA LYS A 108 -40.33 -16.21 -4.32
C LYS A 108 -39.68 -14.99 -3.64
N LYS A 109 -40.42 -14.49 -2.64
CA LYS A 109 -40.09 -13.63 -1.47
C LYS A 109 -38.82 -12.74 -1.48
N GLU A 110 -39.14 -11.43 -1.43
CA GLU A 110 -38.50 -10.31 -0.69
C GLU A 110 -37.87 -9.17 -1.52
N GLY A 111 -38.46 -7.97 -1.38
CA GLY A 111 -38.16 -6.75 -2.13
C GLY A 111 -37.81 -5.54 -1.24
N ARG A 112 -37.28 -4.51 -1.91
CA ARG A 112 -36.75 -3.21 -1.44
C ARG A 112 -37.87 -2.21 -1.08
N GLN A 113 -37.60 -1.16 -0.29
CA GLN A 113 -38.43 0.06 -0.26
C GLN A 113 -37.58 1.28 -0.66
N ILE A 114 -38.00 1.95 -1.73
CA ILE A 114 -37.42 3.20 -2.24
C ILE A 114 -38.53 4.24 -2.19
N LEU A 115 -38.26 5.40 -1.57
CA LEU A 115 -39.18 6.54 -1.56
C LEU A 115 -38.95 7.36 -2.82
N TYR A 116 -39.81 7.18 -3.83
CA TYR A 116 -39.78 7.97 -5.06
C TYR A 116 -40.71 9.17 -4.97
N ARG A 117 -40.26 10.34 -5.47
CA ARG A 117 -41.14 11.40 -5.94
C ARG A 117 -40.52 12.08 -7.17
N THR A 118 -41.31 12.20 -8.23
CA THR A 118 -41.12 13.21 -9.26
C THR A 118 -41.92 14.45 -8.85
N GLY A 119 -41.27 15.61 -8.74
CA GLY A 119 -41.91 16.84 -8.29
C GLY A 119 -41.30 18.06 -8.98
N HIS A 120 -42.14 19.02 -9.37
CA HIS A 120 -41.77 20.21 -10.13
C HIS A 120 -41.43 21.44 -9.25
N SER A 121 -41.27 21.27 -7.92
CA SER A 121 -40.98 22.35 -6.97
C SER A 121 -40.08 21.88 -5.81
N ASP A 122 -39.47 22.84 -5.11
CA ASP A 122 -38.88 22.63 -3.77
C ASP A 122 -39.92 21.98 -2.83
N GLY A 123 -39.45 21.18 -1.86
CA GLY A 123 -40.32 20.46 -0.93
C GLY A 123 -39.72 20.34 0.47
N GLU A 124 -40.57 20.45 1.49
CA GLU A 124 -40.21 20.22 2.89
C GLU A 124 -41.00 19.02 3.44
N GLY A 125 -40.40 18.22 4.33
CA GLY A 125 -41.10 17.20 5.09
C GLY A 125 -40.32 16.74 6.32
N LYS A 126 -40.75 15.65 6.96
CA LYS A 126 -40.18 15.20 8.24
C LYS A 126 -39.99 13.67 8.25
N LEU A 127 -38.81 13.21 8.68
CA LEU A 127 -38.53 11.82 8.98
C LEU A 127 -38.59 11.60 10.49
N LYS A 128 -39.43 10.68 10.92
CA LYS A 128 -39.60 10.29 12.31
C LYS A 128 -38.96 8.92 12.52
N VAL A 129 -38.03 8.85 13.48
CA VAL A 129 -37.29 7.65 13.84
C VAL A 129 -37.64 7.29 15.27
N THR A 130 -38.11 6.06 15.49
CA THR A 130 -38.46 5.56 16.82
C THR A 130 -37.67 4.30 17.15
N TYR A 131 -36.87 4.33 18.22
CA TYR A 131 -36.09 3.18 18.69
C TYR A 131 -36.04 3.13 20.21
N GLY A 132 -36.20 1.94 20.80
CA GLY A 132 -36.20 1.77 22.26
C GLY A 132 -37.26 2.57 23.02
N GLY A 133 -38.36 2.98 22.38
CA GLY A 133 -39.40 3.84 22.98
C GLY A 133 -39.14 5.34 22.87
N ILE A 134 -38.02 5.75 22.27
CA ILE A 134 -37.65 7.14 22.04
C ILE A 134 -37.95 7.50 20.58
N THR A 135 -38.64 8.62 20.35
CA THR A 135 -38.98 9.13 19.01
C THR A 135 -38.29 10.46 18.72
N LYS A 136 -37.59 10.56 17.59
CA LYS A 136 -36.97 11.78 17.06
C LYS A 136 -37.54 12.15 15.69
N ILE A 137 -37.68 13.44 15.45
CA ILE A 137 -38.20 13.99 14.18
C ILE A 137 -37.09 14.83 13.54
N ILE A 138 -36.75 14.50 12.30
CA ILE A 138 -35.71 15.11 11.49
C ILE A 138 -36.41 15.88 10.35
N PRO A 139 -36.28 17.21 10.27
CA PRO A 139 -36.79 17.96 9.12
C PRO A 139 -35.95 17.67 7.88
N ILE A 140 -36.59 17.54 6.72
CA ILE A 140 -35.96 17.30 5.42
C ILE A 140 -36.41 18.40 4.46
N VAL A 141 -35.48 19.00 3.72
CA VAL A 141 -35.76 20.00 2.69
C VAL A 141 -35.07 19.58 1.39
N GLY A 142 -35.81 19.56 0.28
CA GLY A 142 -35.30 19.33 -1.06
C GLY A 142 -35.37 20.61 -1.90
N LYS A 143 -34.27 20.95 -2.58
CA LYS A 143 -34.18 22.11 -3.49
C LYS A 143 -34.02 21.68 -4.95
N LYS A 144 -34.74 22.35 -5.85
CA LYS A 144 -34.67 22.15 -7.30
C LYS A 144 -33.27 22.49 -7.82
N CYS A 145 -32.66 21.58 -8.58
CA CYS A 145 -31.45 21.86 -9.35
C CYS A 145 -31.82 22.47 -10.71
N GLU A 146 -31.28 23.65 -11.04
CA GLU A 146 -31.39 24.25 -12.37
C GLU A 146 -30.09 24.10 -13.15
N LYS A 147 -30.06 23.13 -14.09
CA LYS A 147 -29.41 23.13 -15.42
C LYS A 147 -28.88 21.75 -15.81
N ASN A 148 -29.50 21.15 -16.82
CA ASN A 148 -28.83 20.68 -18.05
C ASN A 148 -29.91 20.31 -19.08
N ASP A 149 -29.67 20.66 -20.34
CA ASP A 149 -30.57 20.52 -21.49
C ASP A 149 -30.69 19.06 -21.99
N LEU A 150 -30.94 18.11 -21.09
CA LEU A 150 -31.33 16.75 -21.45
C LEU A 150 -32.71 16.46 -20.86
N VAL A 151 -33.68 16.26 -21.75
CA VAL A 151 -35.02 15.78 -21.43
C VAL A 151 -34.90 14.33 -20.98
N GLN A 152 -34.74 14.10 -19.68
CA GLN A 152 -35.26 12.93 -18.94
C GLN A 152 -34.89 13.04 -17.44
N ASP A 153 -35.94 12.98 -16.62
CA ASP A 153 -36.00 12.76 -15.17
C ASP A 153 -35.14 13.61 -14.22
N TYR A 154 -35.83 14.31 -13.31
CA TYR A 154 -35.23 15.11 -12.23
C TYR A 154 -35.17 14.27 -10.95
N HIS A 155 -33.96 14.03 -10.44
CA HIS A 155 -33.72 13.20 -9.25
C HIS A 155 -33.35 14.06 -8.04
N TYR A 156 -33.99 13.82 -6.89
CA TYR A 156 -33.55 14.32 -5.59
C TYR A 156 -32.91 13.17 -4.82
N HIS A 157 -31.66 13.33 -4.40
CA HIS A 157 -31.00 12.38 -3.51
C HIS A 157 -30.97 12.97 -2.10
N VAL A 158 -31.74 12.39 -1.19
CA VAL A 158 -31.58 12.65 0.25
C VAL A 158 -30.72 11.52 0.79
N TYR A 159 -29.42 11.78 0.97
CA TYR A 159 -28.53 10.87 1.68
C TYR A 159 -28.66 11.12 3.18
N LEU A 160 -29.09 10.10 3.90
CA LEU A 160 -28.81 10.03 5.33
C LEU A 160 -27.41 9.47 5.46
N ASP A 161 -26.48 10.30 5.91
CA ASP A 161 -25.19 9.81 6.32
C ASP A 161 -25.38 8.79 7.44
N LYS A 162 -24.59 7.72 7.38
CA LYS A 162 -24.70 6.48 8.17
C LYS A 162 -25.20 6.73 9.61
N VAL A 163 -26.49 6.47 9.87
CA VAL A 163 -26.98 6.39 11.26
C VAL A 163 -26.66 4.98 11.77
N SER A 164 -25.46 4.81 12.31
CA SER A 164 -25.11 3.60 13.03
C SER A 164 -25.89 3.57 14.35
N LEU A 165 -26.96 2.78 14.40
CA LEU A 165 -27.61 2.41 15.67
C LEU A 165 -27.06 1.10 16.23
N HIS A 166 -26.11 0.47 15.54
CA HIS A 166 -25.33 -0.69 15.95
C HIS A 166 -24.05 -0.70 15.14
N GLU A 167 -22.95 -0.24 15.71
CA GLU A 167 -21.62 -0.54 15.18
C GLU A 167 -21.07 -1.76 15.93
N GLN A 168 -21.69 -2.92 15.71
CA GLN A 168 -20.87 -4.11 15.51
C GLN A 168 -20.45 -4.08 14.04
N SER A 169 -19.34 -3.40 13.78
CA SER A 169 -18.65 -3.50 12.49
C SER A 169 -18.22 -4.95 12.27
N GLU A 170 -18.06 -5.36 11.02
CA GLU A 170 -17.70 -6.73 10.56
C GLU A 170 -16.37 -7.30 11.12
N SER A 171 -15.72 -6.58 12.04
CA SER A 171 -14.54 -6.97 12.79
C SER A 171 -14.73 -8.23 13.65
N ASP A 172 -15.96 -8.59 14.03
CA ASP A 172 -16.30 -9.84 14.74
C ASP A 172 -15.94 -11.12 13.93
N LYS A 173 -15.53 -11.01 12.66
CA LYS A 173 -15.44 -12.13 11.70
C LYS A 173 -14.10 -12.30 10.99
N ILE A 174 -12.98 -11.74 11.45
CA ILE A 174 -11.70 -11.92 10.73
C ILE A 174 -11.39 -13.42 10.50
N ILE A 175 -11.65 -14.27 11.49
CA ILE A 175 -11.48 -15.72 11.38
C ILE A 175 -12.46 -16.36 10.37
N ASP A 176 -13.73 -15.96 10.38
CA ASP A 176 -14.74 -16.45 9.45
C ASP A 176 -14.46 -15.99 8.01
N GLN A 177 -14.01 -14.75 7.84
CA GLN A 177 -13.62 -14.17 6.55
C GLN A 177 -12.42 -14.92 5.97
N LEU A 178 -11.39 -15.16 6.77
CA LEU A 178 -10.23 -15.98 6.38
C LEU A 178 -10.68 -17.36 5.89
N GLN A 179 -11.55 -18.03 6.64
CA GLN A 179 -12.05 -19.36 6.26
C GLN A 179 -12.88 -19.33 4.96
N HIS A 180 -13.73 -18.31 4.80
CA HIS A 180 -14.53 -18.11 3.61
C HIS A 180 -13.65 -17.89 2.38
N GLU A 181 -12.67 -16.99 2.48
CA GLU A 181 -11.74 -16.66 1.39
C GLU A 181 -10.85 -17.85 1.05
N ILE A 182 -10.27 -18.55 2.03
CA ILE A 182 -9.50 -19.78 1.77
C ILE A 182 -10.33 -20.80 0.99
N THR A 183 -11.61 -20.97 1.36
CA THR A 183 -12.50 -21.91 0.67
C THR A 183 -12.79 -21.47 -0.77
N ALA A 184 -13.07 -20.18 -0.97
CA ALA A 184 -13.30 -19.61 -2.29
C ALA A 184 -12.07 -19.76 -3.21
N VAL A 185 -10.89 -19.48 -2.68
CA VAL A 185 -9.62 -19.57 -3.42
C VAL A 185 -9.29 -21.01 -3.78
N LYS A 186 -9.51 -21.96 -2.87
CA LYS A 186 -9.36 -23.39 -3.17
C LYS A 186 -10.27 -23.84 -4.29
N LYS A 187 -11.53 -23.40 -4.28
CA LYS A 187 -12.48 -23.70 -5.36
C LYS A 187 -12.03 -23.10 -6.69
N PHE A 188 -11.56 -21.86 -6.67
CA PHE A 188 -11.01 -21.20 -7.85
C PHE A 188 -9.79 -21.94 -8.42
N LYS A 189 -8.81 -22.30 -7.57
CA LYS A 189 -7.62 -23.07 -8.01
C LYS A 189 -7.96 -24.45 -8.57
N GLN A 190 -9.02 -25.10 -8.09
CA GLN A 190 -9.50 -26.36 -8.66
C GLN A 190 -10.08 -26.22 -10.07
N SER A 191 -10.51 -25.01 -10.45
CA SER A 191 -10.99 -24.72 -11.81
C SER A 191 -9.89 -24.17 -12.73
N GLU A 192 -8.70 -23.86 -12.21
CA GLU A 192 -7.58 -23.41 -13.04
C GLU A 192 -7.01 -24.58 -13.85
N ASP A 193 -6.82 -24.34 -15.15
CA ASP A 193 -6.05 -25.18 -16.04
C ASP A 193 -4.77 -24.42 -16.41
N TYR A 194 -3.66 -24.79 -15.77
CA TYR A 194 -2.39 -24.09 -15.94
C TYR A 194 -1.83 -24.23 -17.36
N ASP A 195 -2.07 -25.37 -18.03
CA ASP A 195 -1.61 -25.56 -19.41
C ASP A 195 -2.37 -24.61 -20.35
N SER A 196 -3.69 -24.47 -20.15
CA SER A 196 -4.52 -23.52 -20.90
C SER A 196 -4.13 -22.06 -20.67
N ILE A 197 -3.78 -21.69 -19.42
CA ILE A 197 -3.27 -20.35 -19.08
C ILE A 197 -1.96 -20.07 -19.83
N GLU A 198 -1.02 -21.01 -19.84
CA GLU A 198 0.23 -20.85 -20.59
C GLU A 198 -0.02 -20.74 -22.10
N GLU A 199 -0.90 -21.57 -22.68
CA GLU A 199 -1.28 -21.51 -24.10
C GLU A 199 -1.85 -20.14 -24.49
N GLU A 200 -2.70 -19.53 -23.65
CA GLU A 200 -3.25 -18.19 -23.88
C GLU A 200 -2.15 -17.12 -23.95
N VAL A 201 -1.14 -17.21 -23.08
CA VAL A 201 -0.01 -16.27 -23.07
C VAL A 201 0.83 -16.41 -24.33
N TYR A 202 1.06 -17.64 -24.82
CA TYR A 202 1.74 -17.88 -26.09
C TYR A 202 0.94 -17.36 -27.30
N ASP A 203 -0.37 -17.55 -27.33
CA ASP A 203 -1.24 -17.01 -28.37
C ASP A 203 -1.23 -15.47 -28.38
N PHE A 204 -1.34 -14.84 -27.20
CA PHE A 204 -1.16 -13.40 -27.04
C PHE A 204 0.18 -12.93 -27.58
N SER A 205 1.28 -13.59 -27.19
CA SER A 205 2.64 -13.30 -27.65
C SER A 205 2.75 -13.34 -29.18
N ASN A 206 2.27 -14.41 -29.80
CA ASN A 206 2.33 -14.62 -31.26
C ASN A 206 1.53 -13.55 -32.02
N LYS A 207 0.33 -13.22 -31.54
CA LYS A 207 -0.51 -12.16 -32.13
C LYS A 207 0.15 -10.79 -32.02
N LEU A 208 0.74 -10.50 -30.86
CA LEU A 208 1.45 -9.24 -30.61
C LEU A 208 2.69 -9.10 -31.50
N GLU A 209 3.53 -10.13 -31.58
CA GLU A 209 4.71 -10.13 -32.45
C GLU A 209 4.35 -9.91 -33.92
N LYS A 210 3.33 -10.63 -34.42
CA LYS A 210 2.84 -10.48 -35.79
C LYS A 210 2.38 -9.05 -36.06
N HIS A 211 1.75 -8.39 -35.09
CA HIS A 211 1.34 -7.00 -35.22
C HIS A 211 2.54 -6.04 -35.24
N ILE A 212 3.52 -6.24 -34.36
CA ILE A 212 4.76 -5.45 -34.31
C ILE A 212 5.49 -5.51 -35.65
N ARG A 213 5.74 -6.71 -36.19
CA ARG A 213 6.41 -6.87 -37.50
C ARG A 213 5.66 -6.17 -38.63
N ARG A 214 4.33 -6.30 -38.65
CA ARG A 214 3.51 -5.58 -39.64
C ARG A 214 3.60 -4.07 -39.48
N TRP A 215 3.68 -3.55 -38.26
CA TRP A 215 3.84 -2.12 -38.01
C TRP A 215 5.21 -1.61 -38.47
N LEU A 216 6.28 -2.35 -38.14
CA LEU A 216 7.65 -2.07 -38.61
C LEU A 216 7.73 -2.04 -40.15
N ASP A 217 6.99 -2.91 -40.83
CA ASP A 217 6.88 -2.92 -42.30
C ASP A 217 5.96 -1.81 -42.88
N GLY A 218 5.36 -0.95 -42.05
CA GLY A 218 4.38 0.06 -42.48
C GLY A 218 3.01 -0.51 -42.89
N ARG A 219 2.71 -1.76 -42.51
CA ARG A 219 1.50 -2.53 -42.88
C ARG A 219 0.47 -2.67 -41.75
N ALA A 220 0.68 -1.98 -40.63
CA ALA A 220 -0.26 -1.89 -39.51
C ALA A 220 -0.16 -0.53 -38.82
N SER A 221 -1.23 -0.15 -38.12
CA SER A 221 -1.25 1.03 -37.25
C SER A 221 -0.33 0.84 -36.04
N ALA A 222 0.22 1.94 -35.53
CA ALA A 222 0.92 1.96 -34.25
C ALA A 222 0.00 1.58 -33.07
N LYS A 223 -1.31 1.87 -33.16
CA LYS A 223 -2.27 1.50 -32.11
C LYS A 223 -2.52 0.00 -32.13
N ILE A 224 -2.23 -0.68 -31.02
CA ILE A 224 -2.41 -2.12 -30.89
C ILE A 224 -3.93 -2.42 -30.83
N PRO A 225 -4.46 -3.32 -31.68
CA PRO A 225 -5.86 -3.72 -31.68
C PRO A 225 -6.32 -4.29 -30.34
N LYS A 226 -7.56 -3.96 -29.93
CA LYS A 226 -8.14 -4.41 -28.65
C LYS A 226 -8.34 -5.93 -28.60
N GLU A 227 -8.38 -6.58 -29.75
CA GLU A 227 -8.52 -8.03 -29.94
C GLU A 227 -7.21 -8.76 -29.66
N ILE A 228 -6.08 -8.05 -29.72
CA ILE A 228 -4.75 -8.58 -29.35
C ILE A 228 -4.52 -8.36 -27.85
N ILE A 229 -4.95 -7.22 -27.30
CA ILE A 229 -4.72 -6.90 -25.89
C ILE A 229 -5.75 -7.63 -25.01
N PRO A 230 -5.31 -8.50 -24.08
CA PRO A 230 -6.21 -9.12 -23.10
C PRO A 230 -7.10 -8.08 -22.42
N LYS A 231 -8.38 -8.43 -22.20
CA LYS A 231 -9.39 -7.51 -21.64
C LYS A 231 -8.91 -6.85 -20.35
N TRP A 232 -8.16 -7.58 -19.54
CA TRP A 232 -7.75 -7.19 -18.19
C TRP A 232 -6.49 -6.32 -18.13
N ILE A 233 -5.65 -6.36 -19.18
CA ILE A 233 -4.56 -5.42 -19.38
C ILE A 233 -5.12 -4.02 -19.72
N ARG A 234 -6.32 -3.96 -20.32
CA ARG A 234 -7.04 -2.72 -20.60
C ARG A 234 -7.73 -2.22 -19.33
N SER A 235 -7.00 -1.43 -18.55
CA SER A 235 -7.57 -0.70 -17.42
C SER A 235 -7.56 0.80 -17.68
N PRO A 236 -8.38 1.60 -16.96
CA PRO A 236 -8.29 3.05 -17.01
C PRO A 236 -6.88 3.59 -16.70
N LYS A 237 -6.06 2.84 -15.95
CA LYS A 237 -4.68 3.19 -15.60
C LYS A 237 -3.68 2.93 -16.72
N HIS A 238 -3.99 2.02 -17.64
CA HIS A 238 -3.10 1.58 -18.73
C HIS A 238 -3.91 1.47 -20.03
N LYS A 239 -4.23 2.63 -20.63
CA LYS A 239 -5.02 2.73 -21.87
C LYS A 239 -4.15 3.21 -23.04
N ASN A 240 -4.67 3.10 -24.26
CA ASN A 240 -4.00 3.57 -25.48
C ASN A 240 -2.63 2.93 -25.73
N TRP A 241 -2.56 1.60 -25.66
CA TRP A 241 -1.35 0.85 -26.00
C TRP A 241 -0.96 1.07 -27.48
N THR A 242 0.24 1.59 -27.71
CA THR A 242 0.77 1.94 -29.03
C THR A 242 2.24 1.56 -29.16
N LEU A 243 2.63 1.15 -30.36
CA LEU A 243 4.02 1.00 -30.76
C LEU A 243 4.64 2.36 -31.09
N LYS A 244 5.87 2.58 -30.64
CA LYS A 244 6.66 3.77 -30.93
C LYS A 244 8.09 3.38 -31.30
N ASP A 245 8.76 4.29 -31.99
CA ASP A 245 10.22 4.25 -32.16
C ASP A 245 10.86 4.66 -30.82
N PRO A 246 11.77 3.85 -30.24
CA PRO A 246 12.41 4.20 -28.97
C PRO A 246 13.29 5.46 -29.05
N ASN A 247 13.66 5.95 -30.23
CA ASN A 247 14.51 7.14 -30.41
C ASN A 247 13.73 8.46 -30.36
N ILE A 248 12.40 8.43 -30.38
CA ILE A 248 11.56 9.64 -30.33
C ILE A 248 10.91 9.87 -28.96
N LEU A 249 11.09 8.95 -28.01
CA LEU A 249 10.57 9.09 -26.65
C LEU A 249 11.61 9.75 -25.76
N SER A 250 11.16 10.65 -24.90
CA SER A 250 11.93 11.07 -23.74
C SER A 250 11.80 10.05 -22.61
N GLU A 251 12.76 10.05 -21.70
CA GLU A 251 12.71 9.24 -20.48
C GLU A 251 11.45 9.53 -19.63
N TYR A 252 10.93 10.76 -19.65
CA TYR A 252 9.71 11.13 -18.93
C TYR A 252 8.43 10.57 -19.54
N ASP A 253 8.47 10.09 -20.79
CA ASP A 253 7.33 9.45 -21.43
C ASP A 253 7.11 8.01 -20.97
N ILE A 254 8.17 7.35 -20.47
CA ILE A 254 8.19 5.92 -20.15
C ILE A 254 8.15 5.71 -18.64
N TRP A 255 8.89 6.53 -17.89
CA TRP A 255 9.06 6.34 -16.46
C TRP A 255 7.96 7.03 -15.65
N HIS A 256 7.47 6.30 -14.65
CA HIS A 256 6.56 6.80 -13.62
C HIS A 256 7.32 6.97 -12.30
N THR A 257 7.75 8.19 -12.01
CA THR A 257 8.61 8.49 -10.85
C THR A 257 7.82 8.87 -9.60
N ARG A 258 8.22 8.24 -8.49
CA ARG A 258 7.87 8.62 -7.12
C ARG A 258 9.18 9.02 -6.44
N GLY A 259 9.48 10.31 -6.47
CA GLY A 259 10.79 10.82 -6.03
C GLY A 259 10.94 10.85 -4.51
N ALA A 260 12.19 10.72 -4.05
CA ALA A 260 12.60 11.11 -2.71
C ALA A 260 12.10 12.52 -2.38
N PHE A 261 11.62 12.72 -1.17
CA PHE A 261 10.92 13.95 -0.75
C PHE A 261 11.15 14.23 0.72
N ASN A 262 10.76 15.41 1.18
CA ASN A 262 10.71 15.73 2.60
C ASN A 262 9.24 15.70 3.05
N PRO A 263 8.85 14.82 3.99
CA PRO A 263 7.45 14.73 4.41
C PRO A 263 7.02 15.98 5.17
N GLU A 264 5.87 16.52 4.81
CA GLU A 264 5.18 17.59 5.53
C GLU A 264 3.79 17.08 5.90
N PHE A 265 3.40 17.09 7.19
CA PHE A 265 2.14 16.47 7.62
C PHE A 265 0.89 17.00 6.90
N LYS A 266 0.90 18.26 6.43
CA LYS A 266 -0.21 18.86 5.69
C LYS A 266 -0.21 18.49 4.20
N ARG A 267 0.90 17.94 3.69
CA ARG A 267 1.18 17.75 2.27
C ARG A 267 2.08 16.53 2.06
N THR A 268 1.56 15.35 2.34
CA THR A 268 2.19 14.05 2.07
C THR A 268 1.63 13.43 0.79
N TYR A 269 2.05 12.20 0.47
CA TYR A 269 1.56 11.46 -0.70
C TYR A 269 1.06 10.08 -0.26
N ILE A 270 -0.06 9.61 -0.84
CA ILE A 270 -0.59 8.27 -0.56
C ILE A 270 0.44 7.22 -0.98
N PHE A 271 1.01 7.33 -2.19
CA PHE A 271 1.93 6.34 -2.75
C PHE A 271 3.41 6.66 -2.55
N ALA A 272 3.75 7.48 -1.56
CA ALA A 272 5.10 7.99 -1.38
C ALA A 272 6.12 6.87 -1.15
N PRO A 273 7.36 7.01 -1.66
CA PRO A 273 8.45 6.18 -1.21
C PRO A 273 8.80 6.50 0.26
N GLU A 274 9.80 5.82 0.82
CA GLU A 274 10.47 6.42 1.97
C GLU A 274 11.11 7.77 1.55
N PRO A 275 11.16 8.80 2.41
CA PRO A 275 11.71 10.11 2.07
C PRO A 275 13.12 10.15 1.45
N TYR A 276 13.98 9.17 1.72
CA TYR A 276 15.32 9.05 1.14
C TYR A 276 15.40 8.15 -0.09
N CYS A 277 14.25 7.71 -0.60
CA CYS A 277 14.18 6.74 -1.68
C CYS A 277 13.39 7.32 -2.84
N SER A 278 13.83 7.04 -4.06
CA SER A 278 13.05 7.27 -5.27
C SER A 278 12.66 5.92 -5.86
N TYR A 279 11.39 5.76 -6.22
CA TYR A 279 10.90 4.61 -6.98
C TYR A 279 10.52 5.08 -8.37
N ASN A 280 11.29 4.64 -9.36
CA ASN A 280 11.00 4.88 -10.77
C ASN A 280 10.40 3.61 -11.33
N LEU A 281 9.15 3.68 -11.79
CA LEU A 281 8.42 2.52 -12.25
C LEU A 281 8.27 2.53 -13.76
N ILE A 282 8.22 1.35 -14.34
CA ILE A 282 7.69 1.13 -15.68
C ILE A 282 6.62 0.04 -15.63
N THR A 283 5.77 0.05 -16.63
CA THR A 283 4.99 -1.11 -17.02
C THR A 283 5.45 -1.54 -18.40
N TYR A 284 5.37 -2.83 -18.65
CA TYR A 284 5.78 -3.37 -19.93
C TYR A 284 4.95 -4.61 -20.27
N MET A 285 4.91 -4.90 -21.56
CA MET A 285 4.49 -6.19 -22.07
C MET A 285 5.23 -6.44 -23.38
N GLY A 286 5.33 -7.68 -23.84
CA GLY A 286 5.97 -7.97 -25.11
C GLY A 286 5.90 -9.44 -25.50
N PRO A 287 6.28 -9.77 -26.74
CA PRO A 287 6.38 -11.16 -27.16
C PRO A 287 7.40 -11.94 -26.34
N ILE A 288 7.10 -13.20 -26.04
CA ILE A 288 8.05 -14.15 -25.46
C ILE A 288 9.28 -14.26 -26.38
N GLY A 289 10.47 -14.26 -25.80
CA GLY A 289 11.75 -14.27 -26.50
C GLY A 289 12.23 -12.89 -26.98
N SER A 290 11.40 -11.85 -26.88
CA SER A 290 11.88 -10.47 -27.03
C SER A 290 12.62 -10.00 -25.77
N LYS A 291 13.35 -8.89 -25.88
CA LYS A 291 14.11 -8.30 -24.78
C LYS A 291 13.57 -6.92 -24.43
N LEU A 292 13.68 -6.55 -23.16
CA LEU A 292 13.63 -5.18 -22.67
C LEU A 292 15.07 -4.73 -22.35
N ILE A 293 15.49 -3.59 -22.88
CA ILE A 293 16.86 -3.10 -22.79
C ILE A 293 16.83 -1.76 -22.06
N PHE A 294 17.73 -1.59 -21.08
CA PHE A 294 17.90 -0.33 -20.34
C PHE A 294 19.32 0.17 -20.58
N GLU A 295 19.44 1.43 -21.00
CA GLU A 295 20.71 2.12 -21.21
C GLU A 295 20.70 3.44 -20.46
N GLY A 296 21.65 3.62 -19.56
CA GLY A 296 21.68 4.81 -18.70
C GLY A 296 23.01 5.04 -18.03
N GLU A 297 23.04 6.03 -17.15
CA GLU A 297 24.19 6.33 -16.29
C GLU A 297 23.91 5.88 -14.86
N PHE A 298 24.94 5.37 -14.19
CA PHE A 298 24.86 5.10 -12.75
C PHE A 298 24.51 6.41 -12.01
N PRO A 299 23.51 6.43 -11.12
CA PRO A 299 23.12 7.64 -10.38
C PRO A 299 24.08 8.00 -9.24
N HIS A 300 24.07 9.26 -8.82
CA HIS A 300 24.76 9.74 -7.62
C HIS A 300 23.91 9.44 -6.37
N CYS A 301 23.92 8.18 -5.96
CA CYS A 301 23.26 7.71 -4.73
C CYS A 301 24.11 6.64 -4.04
N ARG A 302 23.61 6.12 -2.91
CA ARG A 302 24.27 5.03 -2.19
C ARG A 302 23.94 3.65 -2.75
N PHE A 303 22.70 3.48 -3.20
CA PHE A 303 22.22 2.20 -3.71
C PHE A 303 21.24 2.40 -4.87
N MET A 304 21.35 1.50 -5.85
CA MET A 304 20.47 1.35 -6.98
C MET A 304 20.17 -0.14 -7.20
N ASP A 305 18.90 -0.46 -7.46
CA ASP A 305 18.50 -1.75 -8.04
C ASP A 305 17.56 -1.56 -9.23
N ILE A 306 17.47 -2.62 -10.03
CA ILE A 306 16.39 -2.83 -11.00
C ILE A 306 15.73 -4.15 -10.63
N GLN A 307 14.43 -4.16 -10.40
CA GLN A 307 13.65 -5.35 -10.13
C GLN A 307 12.47 -5.47 -11.08
N MET A 308 12.38 -6.61 -11.72
CA MET A 308 11.39 -6.86 -12.76
C MET A 308 10.44 -7.97 -12.34
N SER A 309 9.21 -7.90 -12.82
CA SER A 309 8.22 -8.95 -12.58
C SER A 309 8.76 -10.33 -13.02
N PRO A 310 8.57 -11.39 -12.21
CA PRO A 310 9.13 -12.71 -12.51
C PRO A 310 8.56 -13.30 -13.79
N PRO A 311 9.26 -14.28 -14.41
CA PRO A 311 8.68 -15.13 -15.44
C PRO A 311 7.29 -15.61 -15.04
N LEU A 312 6.37 -15.61 -16.01
CA LEU A 312 4.98 -15.96 -15.73
C LEU A 312 4.91 -17.43 -15.32
N ASP A 313 4.40 -17.67 -14.11
CA ASP A 313 4.11 -18.99 -13.58
C ASP A 313 2.78 -18.91 -12.79
N PRO A 314 1.68 -19.48 -13.31
CA PRO A 314 0.37 -19.31 -12.70
C PRO A 314 0.23 -19.98 -11.33
N ARG A 315 1.17 -20.87 -10.97
CA ARG A 315 1.23 -21.50 -9.63
C ARG A 315 1.63 -20.49 -8.54
N PHE A 316 2.32 -19.41 -8.93
CA PHE A 316 2.78 -18.34 -8.04
C PHE A 316 2.26 -16.96 -8.50
N PRO A 317 0.94 -16.71 -8.40
CA PRO A 317 0.33 -15.49 -8.94
C PRO A 317 0.83 -14.21 -8.26
N LEU A 318 0.68 -13.09 -8.96
CA LEU A 318 1.03 -11.75 -8.50
C LEU A 318 -0.09 -10.76 -8.79
N THR A 319 -0.56 -10.06 -7.75
CA THR A 319 -1.59 -9.02 -7.90
C THR A 319 -1.29 -7.81 -7.03
N GLY A 320 -1.43 -6.61 -7.62
CA GLY A 320 -1.40 -5.37 -6.85
C GLY A 320 -0.10 -5.14 -6.08
N GLY A 321 1.00 -5.76 -6.51
CA GLY A 321 2.29 -5.68 -5.83
C GLY A 321 2.52 -6.74 -4.75
N ILE A 322 1.71 -7.81 -4.70
CA ILE A 322 1.85 -8.92 -3.76
C ILE A 322 1.99 -10.23 -4.55
N GLY A 323 2.87 -11.13 -4.11
CA GLY A 323 3.02 -12.47 -4.69
C GLY A 323 4.48 -12.92 -4.68
N ALA A 324 4.85 -13.70 -5.69
CA ALA A 324 6.22 -14.20 -5.89
C ALA A 324 7.28 -13.08 -5.92
N ALA A 325 8.52 -13.43 -5.63
CA ALA A 325 9.65 -12.49 -5.67
C ALA A 325 9.89 -11.96 -7.09
N GLU A 326 10.28 -10.70 -7.19
CA GLU A 326 10.76 -10.07 -8.43
C GLU A 326 12.20 -10.54 -8.76
N ILE A 327 12.62 -10.35 -10.01
CA ILE A 327 13.97 -10.68 -10.48
C ILE A 327 14.86 -9.45 -10.37
N PRO A 328 15.90 -9.45 -9.51
CA PRO A 328 16.71 -8.28 -9.27
C PRO A 328 17.99 -8.23 -10.12
N ILE A 329 18.50 -7.02 -10.30
CA ILE A 329 19.89 -6.70 -10.61
C ILE A 329 20.30 -5.56 -9.67
N VAL A 330 21.34 -5.76 -8.87
CA VAL A 330 21.90 -4.74 -7.97
C VAL A 330 23.04 -3.98 -8.62
N ASP A 331 23.18 -2.69 -8.28
CA ASP A 331 24.20 -1.79 -8.79
C ASP A 331 25.61 -2.39 -8.92
N SER A 332 26.13 -3.01 -7.87
CA SER A 332 27.50 -3.50 -7.79
C SER A 332 27.79 -4.67 -8.73
N ASP A 333 26.74 -5.39 -9.15
CA ASP A 333 26.82 -6.50 -10.10
C ASP A 333 26.88 -6.03 -11.55
N ILE A 334 26.40 -4.83 -11.84
CA ILE A 334 26.30 -4.35 -13.22
C ILE A 334 27.70 -4.06 -13.76
N ASP A 335 28.09 -4.74 -14.83
CA ASP A 335 29.28 -4.37 -15.59
C ASP A 335 29.01 -3.06 -16.34
N PRO A 336 29.88 -2.05 -16.19
CA PRO A 336 29.75 -0.80 -16.93
C PRO A 336 30.05 -1.03 -18.42
N LEU A 337 29.64 -0.08 -19.27
CA LEU A 337 30.08 -0.08 -20.67
C LEU A 337 31.62 0.00 -20.77
N PRO A 338 32.24 -0.51 -21.85
CA PRO A 338 33.69 -0.44 -22.02
C PRO A 338 34.24 0.98 -21.86
N GLY A 339 35.20 1.16 -20.94
CA GLY A 339 35.79 2.47 -20.63
C GLY A 339 35.01 3.31 -19.60
N HIS A 340 33.89 2.80 -19.08
CA HIS A 340 33.13 3.39 -17.99
C HIS A 340 33.42 2.69 -16.65
N ILE A 341 33.13 3.38 -15.55
CA ILE A 341 33.34 2.92 -14.18
C ILE A 341 31.97 2.59 -13.57
N ASN A 342 31.88 1.47 -12.86
CA ASN A 342 30.78 1.22 -11.93
C ASN A 342 31.16 1.82 -10.55
N PRO A 343 30.53 2.93 -10.14
CA PRO A 343 30.87 3.68 -8.93
C PRO A 343 30.33 3.04 -7.64
N PHE A 344 29.52 1.99 -7.75
CA PHE A 344 28.92 1.33 -6.59
C PHE A 344 29.80 0.23 -6.00
N ARG A 345 30.84 -0.22 -6.72
CA ARG A 345 31.81 -1.22 -6.25
C ARG A 345 32.72 -0.64 -5.17
N VAL A 346 33.11 -1.46 -4.19
CA VAL A 346 34.02 -1.03 -3.11
C VAL A 346 35.32 -0.47 -3.70
N GLY A 347 35.75 0.68 -3.22
CA GLY A 347 36.96 1.37 -3.68
C GLY A 347 36.82 2.11 -5.01
N ALA A 348 35.67 2.02 -5.69
CA ALA A 348 35.45 2.73 -6.95
C ALA A 348 35.29 4.25 -6.74
N ASP A 349 35.66 5.00 -7.77
CA ASP A 349 35.46 6.44 -7.85
C ASP A 349 33.98 6.78 -8.13
N ARG A 350 33.31 7.34 -7.11
CA ARG A 350 31.91 7.78 -7.17
C ARG A 350 31.72 9.07 -7.97
N THR A 351 32.81 9.78 -8.28
CA THR A 351 32.81 11.05 -9.02
C THR A 351 33.10 10.87 -10.51
N ALA A 352 33.35 9.63 -10.95
CA ALA A 352 33.66 9.31 -12.34
C ALA A 352 32.57 9.80 -13.31
N ASN A 353 32.96 10.55 -14.35
CA ASN A 353 32.03 11.03 -15.38
C ASN A 353 31.61 9.92 -16.36
N ASN A 354 32.54 9.04 -16.76
CA ASN A 354 32.23 7.92 -17.63
C ASN A 354 31.65 6.78 -16.79
N ARG A 355 30.32 6.70 -16.67
CA ARG A 355 29.64 5.78 -15.75
C ARG A 355 28.37 5.14 -16.32
N SER A 356 28.39 4.81 -17.60
CA SER A 356 27.23 4.31 -18.32
C SER A 356 27.16 2.79 -18.24
N TYR A 357 25.96 2.25 -18.31
CA TYR A 357 25.70 0.82 -18.25
C TYR A 357 24.59 0.41 -19.21
N ARG A 358 24.52 -0.89 -19.47
CA ARG A 358 23.44 -1.52 -20.21
C ARG A 358 23.04 -2.84 -19.56
N VAL A 359 21.74 -3.03 -19.33
CA VAL A 359 21.16 -4.30 -18.84
C VAL A 359 20.04 -4.77 -19.75
N GLU A 360 19.86 -6.09 -19.81
CA GLU A 360 18.84 -6.73 -20.66
C GLU A 360 17.93 -7.65 -19.86
N PHE A 361 16.66 -7.71 -20.25
CA PHE A 361 15.72 -8.65 -19.69
C PHE A 361 14.98 -9.40 -20.81
N GLU A 362 15.22 -10.70 -20.93
CA GLU A 362 14.52 -11.57 -21.88
C GLU A 362 13.13 -11.95 -21.33
N LEU A 363 12.09 -11.80 -22.14
CA LEU A 363 10.73 -12.16 -21.76
C LEU A 363 10.51 -13.67 -21.90
N ALA A 364 10.15 -14.34 -20.82
CA ALA A 364 9.99 -15.79 -20.74
C ALA A 364 8.81 -16.21 -19.84
N VAL A 365 8.31 -17.41 -20.07
CA VAL A 365 7.31 -18.11 -19.25
C VAL A 365 7.99 -19.29 -18.57
N GLY A 366 7.67 -19.55 -17.31
CA GLY A 366 8.20 -20.68 -16.54
C GLY A 366 8.62 -20.31 -15.12
N ASN A 367 9.28 -21.25 -14.43
CA ASN A 367 9.69 -21.04 -13.04
C ASN A 367 10.83 -20.01 -12.94
N ALA A 368 10.62 -18.98 -12.12
CA ALA A 368 11.57 -17.88 -11.92
C ALA A 368 12.98 -18.33 -11.50
N VAL A 369 13.08 -19.37 -10.67
CA VAL A 369 14.33 -19.89 -10.12
C VAL A 369 15.08 -20.72 -11.14
N GLU A 370 14.37 -21.58 -11.88
CA GLU A 370 14.97 -22.39 -12.95
C GLU A 370 15.49 -21.52 -14.10
N LEU A 371 14.78 -20.44 -14.41
CA LEU A 371 15.16 -19.51 -15.48
C LEU A 371 16.25 -18.51 -15.06
N ASN A 372 16.45 -18.29 -13.75
CA ASN A 372 17.45 -17.37 -13.22
C ASN A 372 18.26 -17.98 -12.05
N PRO A 373 18.93 -19.13 -12.23
CA PRO A 373 19.49 -19.92 -11.13
C PRO A 373 20.66 -19.26 -10.41
N GLU A 374 21.38 -18.33 -11.06
CA GLU A 374 22.50 -17.60 -10.44
C GLU A 374 21.99 -16.54 -9.45
N VAL A 375 21.01 -15.74 -9.87
CA VAL A 375 20.51 -14.62 -9.04
C VAL A 375 19.44 -15.05 -8.05
N MET A 376 18.68 -16.12 -8.31
CA MET A 376 17.59 -16.55 -7.42
C MET A 376 18.13 -17.42 -6.28
N VAL A 377 19.13 -16.90 -5.55
CA VAL A 377 19.82 -17.57 -4.44
C VAL A 377 19.73 -16.69 -3.18
N PRO A 378 18.75 -16.94 -2.29
CA PRO A 378 18.63 -16.20 -1.05
C PRO A 378 19.79 -16.48 -0.07
N PRO A 379 20.13 -15.52 0.82
CA PRO A 379 19.64 -14.14 0.86
C PRO A 379 20.41 -13.18 -0.07
N TYR A 380 21.31 -13.70 -0.90
CA TYR A 380 22.33 -12.86 -1.55
C TYR A 380 21.84 -12.18 -2.81
N TYR A 381 21.09 -12.91 -3.63
CA TYR A 381 20.55 -12.46 -4.90
C TYR A 381 21.57 -11.75 -5.82
N ARG A 382 22.75 -12.34 -5.95
CA ARG A 382 23.87 -11.81 -6.74
C ARG A 382 24.04 -12.60 -8.02
N ALA A 383 24.35 -11.92 -9.12
CA ALA A 383 24.75 -12.59 -10.36
C ALA A 383 25.55 -11.65 -11.24
N SER A 384 26.61 -12.18 -11.85
CA SER A 384 27.60 -11.43 -12.64
C SER A 384 27.09 -10.93 -13.99
N SER A 385 26.07 -11.59 -14.55
CA SER A 385 25.50 -11.19 -15.84
C SER A 385 24.71 -9.88 -15.74
N ASN A 386 24.77 -9.04 -16.77
CA ASN A 386 23.86 -7.89 -16.95
C ASN A 386 22.48 -8.28 -17.52
N SER A 387 22.21 -9.58 -17.70
CA SER A 387 20.98 -10.08 -18.29
C SER A 387 20.19 -10.99 -17.35
N ARG A 388 18.85 -10.91 -17.41
CA ARG A 388 17.92 -11.77 -16.64
C ARG A 388 16.74 -12.23 -17.50
N LYS A 389 16.00 -13.23 -17.04
CA LYS A 389 14.71 -13.66 -17.62
C LYS A 389 13.55 -13.19 -16.76
N ILE A 390 12.55 -12.57 -17.37
CA ILE A 390 11.40 -11.91 -16.71
C ILE A 390 10.10 -12.27 -17.40
N GLY A 391 8.95 -12.00 -16.78
CA GLY A 391 7.64 -12.32 -17.38
C GLY A 391 7.23 -11.32 -18.46
N PRO A 392 6.56 -11.76 -19.55
CA PRO A 392 5.98 -10.84 -20.55
C PRO A 392 4.75 -10.08 -20.01
N CYS A 393 4.12 -10.61 -18.97
CA CYS A 393 2.99 -10.07 -18.25
C CYS A 393 2.90 -10.76 -16.87
N LEU A 394 1.96 -10.34 -16.05
CA LEU A 394 1.65 -10.93 -14.74
C LEU A 394 0.37 -11.77 -14.83
N TYR A 395 0.33 -12.87 -14.09
CA TYR A 395 -0.89 -13.63 -13.80
C TYR A 395 -1.39 -13.29 -12.40
N THR A 396 -2.66 -12.89 -12.28
CA THR A 396 -3.20 -12.31 -11.03
C THR A 396 -3.81 -13.32 -10.06
N GLY A 397 -4.08 -14.54 -10.52
CA GLY A 397 -4.77 -15.55 -9.72
C GLY A 397 -6.11 -15.06 -9.17
N PHE A 398 -6.51 -15.53 -7.99
CA PHE A 398 -7.85 -15.29 -7.45
C PHE A 398 -8.23 -13.80 -7.32
N ILE A 399 -7.32 -12.93 -6.82
CA ILE A 399 -7.67 -11.51 -6.58
C ILE A 399 -8.00 -10.79 -7.88
N GLY A 400 -7.33 -11.14 -8.98
CA GLY A 400 -7.61 -10.57 -10.29
C GLY A 400 -8.47 -11.48 -11.17
N ASP A 401 -9.21 -12.45 -10.61
CA ASP A 401 -10.09 -13.34 -11.36
C ASP A 401 -9.38 -14.09 -12.51
N GLY A 402 -8.17 -14.58 -12.24
CA GLY A 402 -7.36 -15.31 -13.22
C GLY A 402 -6.92 -14.47 -14.41
N SER A 403 -6.90 -13.15 -14.25
CA SER A 403 -6.57 -12.23 -15.33
C SER A 403 -5.08 -11.96 -15.47
N TYR A 404 -4.74 -11.26 -16.57
CA TYR A 404 -3.39 -10.78 -16.82
C TYR A 404 -3.26 -9.28 -16.61
N GLN A 405 -2.11 -8.85 -16.11
CA GLN A 405 -1.71 -7.45 -16.01
C GLN A 405 -0.38 -7.22 -16.73
N PRO A 406 -0.05 -5.98 -17.15
CA PRO A 406 1.30 -5.66 -17.58
C PRO A 406 2.34 -6.06 -16.53
N GLY A 407 3.53 -6.45 -16.99
CA GLY A 407 4.69 -6.55 -16.12
C GLY A 407 5.01 -5.19 -15.50
N ILE A 408 5.52 -5.20 -14.28
CA ILE A 408 5.98 -4.00 -13.55
C ILE A 408 7.48 -4.12 -13.35
N GLY A 409 8.19 -3.02 -13.66
CA GLY A 409 9.60 -2.85 -13.37
C GLY A 409 9.79 -1.73 -12.35
N TRP A 410 10.69 -1.95 -11.40
CA TRP A 410 11.12 -0.96 -10.41
C TRP A 410 12.58 -0.65 -10.63
N MET A 411 12.91 0.63 -10.62
CA MET A 411 14.28 1.10 -10.45
C MET A 411 14.31 1.99 -9.22
N ARG A 412 15.00 1.55 -8.17
CA ARG A 412 14.99 2.26 -6.89
C ARG A 412 16.33 2.92 -6.64
N TYR A 413 16.30 4.17 -6.19
CA TYR A 413 17.49 4.88 -5.70
C TYR A 413 17.33 5.12 -4.21
N TYR A 414 18.33 4.74 -3.42
CA TYR A 414 18.35 4.98 -1.97
C TYR A 414 19.50 5.92 -1.62
N ALA A 415 19.20 6.87 -0.74
CA ALA A 415 20.10 7.94 -0.35
C ALA A 415 20.79 8.60 -1.56
N PRO A 416 20.05 9.29 -2.45
CA PRO A 416 20.64 10.23 -3.42
C PRO A 416 21.64 11.16 -2.73
N ASP A 417 22.69 11.61 -3.40
CA ASP A 417 23.62 12.57 -2.84
C ASP A 417 22.90 13.93 -2.63
N LYS A 418 23.36 14.77 -1.69
CA LYS A 418 22.75 16.09 -1.44
C LYS A 418 22.88 16.96 -2.70
N GLY A 419 21.81 17.68 -3.03
CA GLY A 419 21.78 18.60 -4.18
C GLY A 419 21.53 17.95 -5.55
N THR A 420 21.48 16.62 -5.66
CA THR A 420 21.28 15.92 -6.95
C THR A 420 19.81 15.63 -7.27
N GLY A 421 18.90 15.98 -6.35
CA GLY A 421 17.46 15.77 -6.49
C GLY A 421 17.03 14.30 -6.41
N PRO A 422 15.74 14.00 -6.61
CA PRO A 422 15.21 12.63 -6.49
C PRO A 422 15.75 11.67 -7.56
N LEU A 423 16.16 12.17 -8.73
CA LEU A 423 16.77 11.35 -9.78
C LEU A 423 18.27 11.15 -9.60
N ALA A 424 18.85 11.65 -8.50
CA ALA A 424 20.24 11.42 -8.16
C ALA A 424 21.22 11.92 -9.24
N GLY A 425 20.91 13.06 -9.87
CA GLY A 425 21.84 13.81 -10.71
C GLY A 425 22.08 13.27 -12.13
N VAL A 426 21.36 12.23 -12.55
CA VAL A 426 21.42 11.69 -13.92
C VAL A 426 20.01 11.52 -14.50
N PRO A 427 19.83 11.55 -15.84
CA PRO A 427 18.57 11.19 -16.47
C PRO A 427 18.20 9.73 -16.18
N LEU A 428 16.90 9.43 -16.22
CA LEU A 428 16.45 8.04 -16.14
C LEU A 428 16.88 7.27 -17.42
N PRO A 429 17.14 5.95 -17.32
CA PRO A 429 17.62 5.18 -18.45
C PRO A 429 16.65 5.22 -19.64
N LYS A 430 17.21 5.27 -20.86
CA LYS A 430 16.45 4.96 -22.06
C LYS A 430 16.01 3.50 -22.00
N ILE A 431 14.78 3.25 -22.42
CA ILE A 431 14.24 1.89 -22.54
C ILE A 431 13.84 1.62 -23.98
N SER A 432 14.22 0.44 -24.47
CA SER A 432 13.76 -0.11 -25.75
C SER A 432 13.38 -1.57 -25.58
N GLN A 433 12.64 -2.09 -26.55
CA GLN A 433 12.36 -3.51 -26.72
C GLN A 433 12.94 -4.00 -28.04
N GLU A 434 13.41 -5.24 -28.07
CA GLU A 434 14.03 -5.85 -29.24
C GLU A 434 13.40 -7.22 -29.49
N LEU A 435 12.91 -7.48 -30.71
CA LEU A 435 12.47 -8.83 -31.09
C LEU A 435 13.67 -9.78 -31.15
N SER A 436 13.43 -11.08 -31.09
CA SER A 436 14.51 -12.09 -31.20
C SER A 436 15.31 -12.04 -32.51
N SER A 437 14.78 -11.37 -33.53
CA SER A 437 15.43 -11.10 -34.82
C SER A 437 16.18 -9.76 -34.89
N GLY A 438 16.17 -8.94 -33.82
CA GLY A 438 16.96 -7.71 -33.69
C GLY A 438 16.23 -6.41 -34.04
N GLU A 439 14.96 -6.45 -34.43
CA GLU A 439 14.19 -5.22 -34.69
C GLU A 439 13.78 -4.54 -33.37
N GLU A 440 14.06 -3.24 -33.27
CA GLU A 440 13.74 -2.43 -32.10
C GLU A 440 12.35 -1.78 -32.17
N PHE A 441 11.70 -1.68 -31.03
CA PHE A 441 10.41 -1.01 -30.84
C PHE A 441 10.25 -0.63 -29.36
N ILE A 442 9.16 0.04 -29.02
CA ILE A 442 8.68 0.09 -27.64
C ILE A 442 7.16 0.13 -27.60
N ILE A 443 6.57 -0.66 -26.71
CA ILE A 443 5.15 -0.61 -26.40
C ILE A 443 4.94 0.44 -25.30
N TRP A 444 4.22 1.50 -25.66
CA TRP A 444 3.88 2.62 -24.79
C TRP A 444 2.39 2.64 -24.47
N HIS A 445 2.00 3.16 -23.31
CA HIS A 445 0.62 3.45 -22.95
C HIS A 445 0.48 4.78 -22.22
N ASP A 446 -0.74 5.31 -22.15
CA ASP A 446 -1.05 6.56 -21.47
C ASP A 446 -1.00 6.40 -19.94
N TRP A 447 -0.14 7.20 -19.28
CA TRP A 447 0.08 7.22 -17.83
C TRP A 447 -0.66 8.34 -17.10
N ALA A 448 -1.46 9.18 -17.77
CA ALA A 448 -1.99 10.42 -17.19
C ALA A 448 -2.81 10.21 -15.90
N LEU A 449 -3.60 9.12 -15.81
CA LEU A 449 -4.35 8.79 -14.58
C LEU A 449 -3.41 8.41 -13.43
N SER A 450 -2.41 7.57 -13.71
CA SER A 450 -1.43 7.12 -12.72
C SER A 450 -0.52 8.25 -12.26
N ASN A 451 -0.04 9.10 -13.17
CA ASN A 451 0.75 10.30 -12.85
C ASN A 451 -0.03 11.27 -11.96
N ARG A 452 -1.32 11.52 -12.27
CA ARG A 452 -2.18 12.35 -11.41
C ARG A 452 -2.32 11.76 -10.00
N ARG A 453 -2.56 10.45 -9.88
CA ARG A 453 -2.72 9.79 -8.57
C ARG A 453 -1.48 9.91 -7.70
N VAL A 454 -0.29 9.72 -8.27
CA VAL A 454 0.96 9.81 -7.51
C VAL A 454 1.34 11.26 -7.18
N GLY A 455 1.04 12.21 -8.08
CA GLY A 455 1.24 13.63 -7.82
C GLY A 455 0.22 14.24 -6.85
N THR A 456 -0.80 13.48 -6.42
CA THR A 456 -1.85 13.98 -5.53
C THR A 456 -1.33 14.01 -4.09
N TYR A 457 -1.42 15.20 -3.49
CA TYR A 457 -1.12 15.40 -2.09
C TYR A 457 -2.30 15.01 -1.21
N VAL A 458 -1.99 14.47 -0.03
CA VAL A 458 -2.95 14.26 1.06
C VAL A 458 -2.37 14.81 2.35
N ALA A 459 -3.22 15.25 3.26
CA ALA A 459 -2.79 15.53 4.63
C ALA A 459 -2.75 14.22 5.42
N ALA A 460 -1.80 14.09 6.35
CA ALA A 460 -1.87 13.09 7.39
C ALA A 460 -3.17 13.30 8.20
N LYS A 461 -3.89 12.21 8.51
CA LYS A 461 -5.14 12.31 9.26
C LYS A 461 -4.85 12.73 10.69
N GLU A 462 -5.59 13.72 11.16
CA GLU A 462 -5.60 14.07 12.57
C GLU A 462 -6.49 13.08 13.33
N THR A 463 -5.96 12.48 14.39
CA THR A 463 -6.76 11.64 15.29
C THR A 463 -6.68 12.17 16.71
N SER A 464 -7.82 12.12 17.41
CA SER A 464 -7.89 12.54 18.82
C SER A 464 -6.77 11.86 19.60
N PRO A 465 -5.93 12.63 20.33
CA PRO A 465 -4.87 12.04 21.11
C PRO A 465 -5.44 11.02 22.07
N ILE A 466 -4.85 9.83 22.09
CA ILE A 466 -5.09 8.86 23.15
C ILE A 466 -4.80 9.56 24.48
N GLY A 467 -5.55 9.22 25.55
CA GLY A 467 -5.26 9.73 26.89
C GLY A 467 -3.80 9.50 27.30
N PRO A 468 -3.36 9.98 28.47
CA PRO A 468 -1.99 9.77 28.96
C PRO A 468 -1.74 8.31 29.40
N THR A 469 -2.33 7.34 28.71
CA THR A 469 -2.27 5.91 29.00
C THR A 469 -1.14 5.24 28.25
N ASP A 470 -0.73 4.09 28.77
CA ASP A 470 0.22 3.22 28.09
C ASP A 470 -0.43 2.48 26.91
N PRO A 471 0.38 1.99 25.95
CA PRO A 471 -0.11 1.18 24.85
C PRO A 471 -0.80 -0.10 25.37
N PRO A 472 -1.83 -0.59 24.66
CA PRO A 472 -2.49 -1.85 25.01
C PRO A 472 -1.52 -3.03 24.99
N GLU A 473 -1.82 -4.06 25.79
CA GLU A 473 -0.94 -5.22 26.07
C GLU A 473 -0.35 -5.87 24.80
N PHE A 474 -1.14 -6.02 23.73
CA PHE A 474 -0.71 -6.67 22.48
C PHE A 474 0.36 -5.88 21.70
N ILE A 475 0.63 -4.63 22.07
CA ILE A 475 1.76 -3.81 21.58
C ILE A 475 2.55 -3.20 22.74
N GLY A 476 2.37 -3.76 23.95
CA GLY A 476 2.90 -3.29 25.22
C GLY A 476 4.40 -3.51 25.39
N ASN A 477 4.85 -3.36 26.64
CA ASN A 477 6.27 -3.33 27.00
C ASN A 477 7.03 -4.64 26.72
N GLN A 478 6.34 -5.79 26.64
CA GLN A 478 6.95 -7.10 26.36
C GLN A 478 7.01 -7.44 24.87
N VAL A 479 6.18 -6.81 24.05
CA VAL A 479 6.10 -7.09 22.61
C VAL A 479 7.27 -6.42 21.93
N GLY A 480 7.91 -7.07 20.96
CA GLY A 480 9.07 -6.61 20.19
C GLY A 480 8.72 -6.29 18.73
N TRP A 481 9.59 -6.66 17.81
CA TRP A 481 9.42 -6.42 16.38
C TRP A 481 8.89 -7.66 15.66
N GLN A 482 8.26 -7.43 14.52
CA GLN A 482 7.96 -8.48 13.55
C GLN A 482 8.87 -8.33 12.34
N LYS A 483 9.12 -9.44 11.66
CA LYS A 483 9.87 -9.43 10.40
C LYS A 483 8.94 -9.71 9.24
N LEU A 484 9.15 -8.98 8.15
CA LEU A 484 8.38 -9.14 6.91
C LEU A 484 8.93 -10.31 6.09
N TYR A 485 8.07 -11.28 5.76
CA TYR A 485 8.33 -12.36 4.78
C TYR A 485 7.42 -12.31 3.55
N GLY A 486 6.65 -11.23 3.45
CA GLY A 486 5.73 -10.96 2.36
C GLY A 486 4.75 -9.88 2.78
N LEU A 487 4.41 -8.98 1.86
CA LEU A 487 3.49 -7.88 2.15
C LEU A 487 2.11 -8.38 2.61
N HIS A 488 1.51 -9.33 1.89
CA HIS A 488 0.23 -9.91 2.28
C HIS A 488 0.31 -10.56 3.66
N LEU A 489 1.31 -11.42 3.88
CA LEU A 489 1.47 -12.13 5.15
C LEU A 489 1.56 -11.15 6.33
N VAL A 490 2.45 -10.16 6.26
CA VAL A 490 2.64 -9.23 7.37
C VAL A 490 1.39 -8.36 7.62
N TYR A 491 0.64 -8.01 6.57
CA TYR A 491 -0.61 -7.27 6.74
C TYR A 491 -1.64 -8.09 7.52
N VAL A 492 -1.87 -9.32 7.10
CA VAL A 492 -2.86 -10.18 7.74
C VAL A 492 -2.45 -10.51 9.18
N GLU A 493 -1.16 -10.73 9.44
CA GLU A 493 -0.64 -10.93 10.79
C GLU A 493 -0.90 -9.72 11.70
N VAL A 494 -0.57 -8.51 11.22
CA VAL A 494 -0.77 -7.26 11.95
C VAL A 494 -2.26 -7.01 12.23
N PHE A 495 -3.14 -7.22 11.24
CA PHE A 495 -4.58 -7.06 11.42
C PHE A 495 -5.18 -8.10 12.38
N ALA A 496 -4.75 -9.36 12.29
CA ALA A 496 -5.20 -10.39 13.21
C ALA A 496 -4.80 -10.07 14.65
N GLN A 497 -3.58 -9.63 14.88
CA GLN A 497 -3.14 -9.23 16.23
C GLN A 497 -3.92 -8.03 16.77
N GLN A 498 -4.20 -7.03 15.92
CA GLN A 498 -5.01 -5.89 16.32
C GLN A 498 -6.45 -6.32 16.65
N ALA A 499 -7.07 -7.17 15.83
CA ALA A 499 -8.42 -7.70 16.05
C ALA A 499 -8.51 -8.53 17.34
N ILE A 500 -7.55 -9.43 17.57
CA ILE A 500 -7.50 -10.27 18.78
C ILE A 500 -7.18 -9.43 20.02
N GLY A 501 -6.21 -8.52 19.90
CA GLY A 501 -5.67 -7.74 21.02
C GLY A 501 -6.62 -6.66 21.52
N LEU A 502 -7.20 -5.87 20.62
CA LEU A 502 -8.12 -4.78 20.96
C LEU A 502 -9.55 -5.26 21.19
N HIS A 503 -10.02 -6.17 20.34
CA HIS A 503 -11.44 -6.46 20.26
C HIS A 503 -11.82 -7.87 20.69
N ARG A 504 -10.83 -8.73 20.99
CA ARG A 504 -11.04 -10.14 21.35
C ARG A 504 -11.76 -10.94 20.27
N TYR A 505 -11.54 -10.58 19.01
CA TYR A 505 -12.13 -11.24 17.84
C TYR A 505 -11.23 -12.40 17.37
N GLY A 506 -11.63 -13.62 17.74
CA GLY A 506 -10.90 -14.85 17.43
C GLY A 506 -9.75 -15.13 18.41
N THR A 507 -9.01 -16.21 18.14
CA THR A 507 -7.86 -16.64 18.94
C THR A 507 -6.56 -16.63 18.14
N GLU A 508 -5.43 -16.52 18.84
CA GLU A 508 -4.10 -16.64 18.23
C GLU A 508 -3.93 -18.01 17.55
N GLU A 509 -4.44 -19.08 18.15
CA GLU A 509 -4.37 -20.44 17.58
C GLU A 509 -5.07 -20.53 16.21
N GLU A 510 -6.28 -19.96 16.10
CA GLU A 510 -7.02 -19.92 14.84
C GLU A 510 -6.30 -19.08 13.78
N ALA A 511 -5.81 -17.90 14.15
CA ALA A 511 -5.07 -17.03 13.25
C ALA A 511 -3.80 -17.71 12.72
N ARG A 512 -2.99 -18.31 13.61
CA ARG A 512 -1.75 -19.02 13.25
C ARG A 512 -2.00 -20.29 12.41
N ARG A 513 -3.21 -20.86 12.46
CA ARG A 513 -3.61 -21.94 11.56
C ARG A 513 -4.05 -21.44 10.18
N LEU A 514 -4.83 -20.37 10.13
CA LEU A 514 -5.50 -19.91 8.90
C LEU A 514 -4.62 -19.02 8.04
N ILE A 515 -3.81 -18.14 8.63
CA ILE A 515 -3.01 -17.16 7.90
C ILE A 515 -1.98 -17.83 6.97
N PRO A 516 -1.17 -18.82 7.43
CA PRO A 516 -0.23 -19.49 6.53
C PRO A 516 -0.93 -20.26 5.41
N GLU A 517 -2.09 -20.87 5.71
CA GLU A 517 -2.89 -21.55 4.69
C GLU A 517 -3.45 -20.56 3.67
N TRP A 518 -3.83 -19.36 4.10
CA TRP A 518 -4.32 -18.32 3.20
C TRP A 518 -3.23 -17.85 2.24
N ASP A 519 -2.05 -17.50 2.76
CA ASP A 519 -0.91 -17.06 1.92
C ASP A 519 -0.52 -18.14 0.90
N LYS A 520 -0.55 -19.41 1.32
CA LYS A 520 -0.31 -20.57 0.46
C LYS A 520 -1.35 -20.71 -0.64
N VAL A 521 -2.66 -20.72 -0.31
CA VAL A 521 -3.68 -20.90 -1.35
C VAL A 521 -3.75 -19.70 -2.27
N MET A 522 -3.51 -18.49 -1.78
CA MET A 522 -3.52 -17.27 -2.59
C MET A 522 -2.34 -17.21 -3.55
N TYR A 523 -1.13 -17.34 -3.04
CA TYR A 523 0.09 -16.99 -3.79
C TYR A 523 1.05 -18.16 -4.02
N GLY A 524 0.71 -19.36 -3.57
CA GLY A 524 1.64 -20.51 -3.62
C GLY A 524 2.85 -20.30 -2.71
N ARG A 525 2.72 -19.46 -1.69
CA ARG A 525 3.82 -19.02 -0.82
C ARG A 525 3.80 -19.69 0.55
N GLY A 526 4.97 -19.81 1.16
CA GLY A 526 5.15 -20.36 2.50
C GLY A 526 6.48 -21.10 2.65
N PRO A 527 7.00 -21.28 3.88
CA PRO A 527 8.33 -21.83 4.11
C PRO A 527 8.53 -23.26 3.56
N ASN A 528 7.44 -24.03 3.42
CA ASN A 528 7.45 -25.41 2.94
C ASN A 528 7.00 -25.54 1.47
N GLN A 529 6.90 -24.43 0.73
CA GLN A 529 6.55 -24.44 -0.70
C GLN A 529 7.81 -24.67 -1.57
N PRO A 530 7.65 -25.19 -2.80
CA PRO A 530 8.76 -25.21 -3.76
C PRO A 530 9.19 -23.78 -4.13
N PRO A 531 10.47 -23.57 -4.50
CA PRO A 531 10.93 -22.27 -4.98
C PRO A 531 10.16 -21.80 -6.24
N PRO A 532 9.87 -20.48 -6.37
CA PRO A 532 10.26 -19.39 -5.47
C PRO A 532 9.32 -19.19 -4.27
N GLY A 533 8.28 -20.01 -4.10
CA GLY A 533 7.24 -19.81 -3.07
C GLY A 533 7.75 -19.81 -1.62
N ASN A 534 8.91 -20.41 -1.36
CA ASN A 534 9.56 -20.41 -0.04
C ASN A 534 10.57 -19.28 0.19
N TYR A 535 10.76 -18.37 -0.76
CA TYR A 535 11.68 -17.24 -0.57
C TYR A 535 11.00 -16.15 0.27
N GLU A 536 11.75 -15.61 1.24
CA GLU A 536 11.30 -14.51 2.10
C GLU A 536 10.82 -13.31 1.29
N ILE A 537 11.53 -12.96 0.22
CA ILE A 537 11.22 -11.77 -0.57
C ILE A 537 9.92 -11.99 -1.35
N SER A 538 9.10 -10.94 -1.40
CA SER A 538 7.86 -10.90 -2.19
C SER A 538 7.88 -9.75 -3.18
N CYS A 539 6.94 -9.76 -4.13
CA CYS A 539 6.69 -8.64 -5.04
C CYS A 539 6.67 -7.27 -4.33
N THR A 540 7.07 -6.20 -5.02
CA THR A 540 7.22 -4.81 -4.53
C THR A 540 8.34 -4.56 -3.52
N THR A 541 8.70 -5.53 -2.68
CA THR A 541 9.78 -5.36 -1.70
C THR A 541 11.14 -5.34 -2.40
N CYS A 542 12.05 -4.46 -1.98
CA CYS A 542 13.44 -4.53 -2.43
C CYS A 542 14.11 -5.78 -1.85
N THR A 543 14.64 -6.63 -2.73
CA THR A 543 15.21 -7.96 -2.46
C THR A 543 16.41 -7.91 -1.53
N TYR A 544 17.13 -6.80 -1.50
CA TYR A 544 18.34 -6.61 -0.68
C TYR A 544 18.05 -5.99 0.69
N ILE A 545 16.77 -5.75 1.02
CA ILE A 545 16.34 -5.16 2.27
C ILE A 545 15.56 -6.17 3.09
N ASN A 546 15.99 -6.36 4.34
CA ASN A 546 15.18 -7.03 5.35
C ASN A 546 14.43 -5.97 6.17
N TYR A 547 13.15 -6.24 6.43
CA TYR A 547 12.27 -5.26 7.08
C TYR A 547 11.84 -5.76 8.45
N LEU A 548 11.89 -4.86 9.44
CA LEU A 548 11.25 -5.04 10.73
C LEU A 548 10.07 -4.07 10.84
N VAL A 549 8.94 -4.55 11.33
CA VAL A 549 7.71 -3.75 11.49
C VAL A 549 7.19 -3.77 12.91
N ARG A 550 6.51 -2.68 13.27
CA ARG A 550 5.79 -2.57 14.53
C ARG A 550 4.69 -1.50 14.51
N ILE A 551 3.58 -1.76 15.20
CA ILE A 551 2.56 -0.76 15.53
C ILE A 551 2.98 0.01 16.79
N LEU A 552 2.85 1.34 16.77
CA LEU A 552 3.11 2.22 17.90
C LEU A 552 1.91 3.16 18.13
N THR A 553 1.64 3.49 19.40
CA THR A 553 0.56 4.41 19.77
C THR A 553 1.03 5.45 20.78
N LEU A 554 0.75 6.73 20.55
CA LEU A 554 1.25 7.81 21.41
C LEU A 554 0.13 8.51 22.19
N GLY A 555 0.15 8.36 23.52
CA GLY A 555 -0.69 9.10 24.46
C GLY A 555 -0.25 10.55 24.64
N LYS A 556 -1.09 11.39 25.26
CA LYS A 556 -0.72 12.77 25.65
C LYS A 556 0.40 12.78 26.69
N ASN A 557 1.32 13.73 26.61
CA ASN A 557 2.45 13.88 27.55
C ASN A 557 3.36 12.64 27.63
N LYS A 558 3.39 11.83 26.57
CA LYS A 558 4.19 10.61 26.50
C LYS A 558 5.26 10.73 25.41
N VAL A 559 6.32 9.96 25.57
CA VAL A 559 7.49 9.91 24.71
C VAL A 559 7.82 8.46 24.44
N TYR A 560 8.01 8.11 23.17
CA TYR A 560 8.73 6.91 22.80
C TYR A 560 10.22 7.21 22.70
N ALA A 561 11.05 6.41 23.35
CA ALA A 561 12.48 6.40 23.10
C ALA A 561 12.89 5.04 22.52
N LEU A 562 13.47 5.05 21.33
CA LEU A 562 14.07 3.88 20.71
C LEU A 562 15.57 3.89 20.94
N THR A 563 16.12 2.76 21.39
CA THR A 563 17.55 2.61 21.64
C THR A 563 18.10 1.35 20.99
N GLY A 564 19.35 1.41 20.54
CA GLY A 564 20.04 0.26 19.97
C GLY A 564 21.42 0.68 19.48
N LYS A 565 22.12 -0.24 18.82
CA LYS A 565 23.33 0.04 18.05
C LYS A 565 22.97 0.13 16.56
N LEU A 566 23.47 1.14 15.86
CA LEU A 566 23.34 1.28 14.41
C LEU A 566 24.45 0.48 13.71
N PRO A 567 24.18 -0.27 12.63
CA PRO A 567 25.25 -0.80 11.80
C PRO A 567 26.04 0.34 11.16
N LYS A 568 27.36 0.17 11.02
CA LYS A 568 28.14 1.11 10.22
C LYS A 568 27.71 1.02 8.76
N THR A 569 27.45 2.18 8.16
CA THR A 569 27.08 2.35 6.76
C THR A 569 28.10 3.25 6.05
N PRO A 570 28.28 3.12 4.73
CA PRO A 570 29.13 4.05 4.00
C PRO A 570 28.52 5.45 4.01
N LYS A 571 29.37 6.46 4.26
CA LYS A 571 28.95 7.88 4.21
C LYS A 571 28.99 8.35 2.77
N THR A 572 27.83 8.73 2.24
CA THR A 572 27.67 9.04 0.82
C THR A 572 26.94 10.33 0.54
N ARG A 573 26.10 10.80 1.47
CA ARG A 573 25.18 11.91 1.23
C ARG A 573 25.89 13.21 0.83
N ASP A 574 27.12 13.43 1.29
CA ASP A 574 27.91 14.61 0.93
C ASP A 574 28.76 14.42 -0.34
N GLY A 575 28.44 13.42 -1.17
CA GLY A 575 29.14 13.16 -2.43
C GLY A 575 30.54 12.58 -2.23
N ASN A 576 30.75 11.83 -1.14
CA ASN A 576 32.04 11.21 -0.82
C ASN A 576 32.59 10.44 -2.04
N PRO A 577 33.87 10.61 -2.38
CA PRO A 577 34.40 10.17 -3.68
C PRO A 577 34.63 8.67 -3.80
N ILE A 578 34.61 7.93 -2.69
CA ILE A 578 34.92 6.50 -2.67
C ILE A 578 33.75 5.75 -2.05
N MET A 579 33.40 4.62 -2.65
CA MET A 579 32.44 3.71 -2.05
C MET A 579 33.13 2.76 -1.07
N GLU A 580 32.85 2.90 0.22
CA GLU A 580 33.45 2.07 1.27
C GLU A 580 32.64 0.79 1.51
N SER A 581 33.30 -0.30 1.93
CA SER A 581 32.62 -1.46 2.53
C SER A 581 32.12 -1.13 3.94
N ALA A 582 31.10 -1.84 4.43
CA ALA A 582 30.54 -1.58 5.76
C ALA A 582 29.75 -2.77 6.33
N GLU A 583 29.16 -2.59 7.52
CA GLU A 583 28.32 -3.61 8.18
C GLU A 583 26.93 -3.73 7.52
N ALA A 584 26.44 -2.65 6.92
CA ALA A 584 25.24 -2.61 6.09
C ALA A 584 25.40 -1.54 5.00
N ARG A 585 24.65 -1.66 3.91
CA ARG A 585 24.68 -0.66 2.83
C ARG A 585 23.82 0.55 3.19
N TYR A 586 22.71 0.32 3.88
CA TYR A 586 21.75 1.36 4.24
C TYR A 586 20.92 0.89 5.45
N TRP A 587 20.62 1.81 6.35
CA TRP A 587 19.63 1.60 7.41
C TRP A 587 18.68 2.79 7.48
N SER A 588 17.39 2.51 7.69
CA SER A 588 16.41 3.57 7.92
C SER A 588 15.26 3.15 8.81
N MET A 589 14.51 4.15 9.27
CA MET A 589 13.26 3.97 9.97
C MET A 589 12.21 4.96 9.46
N THR A 590 11.11 4.40 8.93
CA THR A 590 9.95 5.15 8.46
C THR A 590 8.73 4.82 9.32
N ARG A 591 8.03 5.85 9.78
CA ARG A 591 6.70 5.78 10.37
C ARG A 591 5.68 6.07 9.28
N ILE A 592 4.64 5.27 9.25
CA ILE A 592 3.63 5.24 8.20
C ILE A 592 2.26 5.39 8.86
N HIS A 593 1.44 6.22 8.25
CA HIS A 593 0.12 6.62 8.73
C HIS A 593 -1.02 5.90 8.00
N GLU A 594 -2.04 5.46 8.75
CA GLU A 594 -3.22 4.79 8.21
C GLU A 594 -4.17 5.76 7.45
N THR A 595 -4.28 5.62 6.13
CA THR A 595 -5.24 6.43 5.33
C THR A 595 -6.66 5.83 5.32
N PRO A 596 -7.73 6.64 5.27
CA PRO A 596 -9.11 6.15 5.16
C PRO A 596 -9.30 5.17 3.98
N GLY A 597 -9.96 4.03 4.23
CA GLY A 597 -10.15 2.96 3.24
C GLY A 597 -8.94 2.03 3.05
N PHE A 598 -7.87 2.22 3.84
CA PHE A 598 -6.66 1.39 3.86
C PHE A 598 -6.09 1.08 2.47
N VAL A 599 -5.89 2.12 1.65
CA VAL A 599 -5.16 1.97 0.39
C VAL A 599 -3.67 2.09 0.68
N PHE A 600 -2.94 0.97 0.67
CA PHE A 600 -1.48 0.99 0.72
C PHE A 600 -0.88 1.26 -0.69
N PRO A 601 0.30 1.92 -0.83
CA PRO A 601 1.08 2.58 0.21
C PRO A 601 0.33 3.61 1.03
N ALA A 602 0.72 3.65 2.29
CA ALA A 602 0.23 4.57 3.28
C ALA A 602 1.21 5.75 3.40
N VAL A 603 0.79 6.82 4.07
CA VAL A 603 1.52 8.09 4.09
C VAL A 603 2.77 8.00 4.97
N ALA A 604 3.97 8.25 4.42
CA ALA A 604 5.19 8.34 5.23
C ALA A 604 5.22 9.65 6.05
N MET A 605 5.49 9.52 7.35
CA MET A 605 5.35 10.59 8.35
C MET A 605 6.67 11.21 8.80
N ASN A 606 7.79 10.52 8.64
CA ASN A 606 9.10 11.00 9.05
C ASN A 606 10.17 10.60 8.05
N ARG A 607 11.33 11.23 8.20
CA ARG A 607 12.51 11.05 7.37
C ARG A 607 13.69 10.74 8.28
N LEU A 608 14.09 9.46 8.34
CA LEU A 608 15.23 9.05 9.15
C LEU A 608 16.01 7.90 8.50
N MET A 609 17.25 8.18 8.11
CA MET A 609 18.24 7.18 7.70
C MET A 609 19.51 7.26 8.57
N ASP A 610 20.42 6.31 8.40
CA ASP A 610 21.63 6.16 9.21
C ASP A 610 22.47 7.43 9.44
N GLU A 611 22.69 8.29 8.43
CA GLU A 611 23.43 9.55 8.60
C GLU A 611 22.64 10.66 9.32
N ASP A 612 21.32 10.52 9.49
CA ASP A 612 20.51 11.46 10.28
C ASP A 612 20.47 11.08 11.77
N VAL A 613 20.84 9.83 12.10
CA VAL A 613 20.78 9.32 13.47
C VAL A 613 22.05 9.72 14.21
N ILE A 614 21.85 10.42 15.31
CA ILE A 614 22.92 10.78 16.24
C ILE A 614 23.29 9.53 17.03
N VAL A 615 24.59 9.22 17.00
CA VAL A 615 25.18 8.05 17.64
C VAL A 615 26.36 8.46 18.51
N ASP A 616 26.62 7.68 19.55
CA ASP A 616 27.84 7.81 20.35
C ASP A 616 29.06 7.12 19.71
N ASP A 617 30.18 7.16 20.43
CA ASP A 617 31.45 6.52 20.04
C ASP A 617 31.35 5.00 19.85
N GLN A 618 30.32 4.36 20.41
CA GLN A 618 30.01 2.94 20.31
C GLN A 618 28.92 2.63 19.27
N GLN A 619 28.52 3.62 18.45
CA GLN A 619 27.42 3.52 17.48
C GLN A 619 26.04 3.31 18.11
N ARG A 620 25.84 3.66 19.38
CA ARG A 620 24.54 3.55 20.05
C ARG A 620 23.73 4.82 19.83
N TYR A 621 22.43 4.68 19.63
CA TYR A 621 21.51 5.79 19.43
C TYR A 621 20.42 5.86 20.49
N VAL A 622 19.88 7.07 20.65
CA VAL A 622 18.57 7.32 21.27
C VAL A 622 17.74 8.15 20.28
N ILE A 623 16.63 7.59 19.82
CA ILE A 623 15.67 8.28 18.95
C ILE A 623 14.40 8.54 19.76
N ALA A 624 14.05 9.81 19.93
CA ALA A 624 12.87 10.22 20.69
C ALA A 624 11.73 10.67 19.76
N PHE A 625 10.53 10.15 20.01
CA PHE A 625 9.30 10.59 19.37
C PHE A 625 8.32 11.12 20.40
N SER A 626 7.82 12.32 20.15
CA SER A 626 6.75 12.97 20.93
C SER A 626 5.97 13.91 20.02
N ARG A 627 4.82 14.40 20.47
CA ARG A 627 4.23 15.59 19.85
C ARG A 627 5.13 16.81 20.07
N GLU A 628 4.94 17.86 19.28
CA GLU A 628 5.77 19.07 19.40
C GLU A 628 5.59 19.73 20.77
N GLU A 629 4.35 19.83 21.25
CA GLU A 629 3.99 20.35 22.56
C GLU A 629 4.54 19.47 23.72
N ASP A 630 4.70 18.18 23.46
CA ASP A 630 5.20 17.18 24.42
C ASP A 630 6.71 16.96 24.28
N ARG A 631 7.44 17.73 23.46
CA ARG A 631 8.88 17.57 23.27
C ARG A 631 9.64 17.76 24.59
N PRO A 632 10.42 16.75 25.04
CA PRO A 632 11.32 16.91 26.18
C PRO A 632 12.37 17.98 25.89
N SER A 633 12.64 18.84 26.87
CA SER A 633 13.64 19.91 26.77
C SER A 633 15.06 19.39 26.52
N ASN A 634 15.39 18.20 27.05
CA ASN A 634 16.67 17.52 26.83
C ASN A 634 16.74 16.71 25.53
N ALA A 635 15.67 16.59 24.73
CA ALA A 635 15.68 15.87 23.45
C ALA A 635 16.32 16.73 22.32
N THR A 636 17.63 16.91 22.43
CA THR A 636 18.48 17.73 21.55
C THR A 636 19.64 16.93 20.97
N GLU A 637 20.20 17.43 19.88
CA GLU A 637 21.36 16.80 19.25
C GLU A 637 22.59 16.83 20.15
N GLU A 638 22.79 17.94 20.87
CA GLU A 638 23.87 18.14 21.85
C GLU A 638 23.84 17.07 22.95
N ASN A 639 22.64 16.64 23.34
CA ASN A 639 22.43 15.59 24.34
C ASN A 639 22.49 14.16 23.75
N GLY A 640 22.88 14.02 22.48
CA GLY A 640 23.00 12.73 21.79
C GLY A 640 21.65 12.12 21.41
N ILE A 641 20.58 12.92 21.28
CA ILE A 641 19.22 12.44 21.03
C ILE A 641 18.74 12.91 19.65
N THR A 642 18.33 11.96 18.83
CA THR A 642 17.64 12.25 17.56
C THR A 642 16.15 12.42 17.84
N TRP A 643 15.65 13.65 17.84
CA TRP A 643 14.22 13.90 18.03
C TRP A 643 13.48 14.04 16.70
N GLN A 644 12.29 13.43 16.61
CA GLN A 644 11.39 13.56 15.47
C GLN A 644 9.96 13.79 15.96
N ALA A 645 9.28 14.81 15.41
CA ALA A 645 7.89 15.08 15.72
C ALA A 645 7.00 13.90 15.34
N TRP A 646 6.16 13.44 16.26
CA TRP A 646 5.24 12.32 16.05
C TRP A 646 4.23 12.63 14.92
N GLY A 647 3.69 13.85 14.90
CA GLY A 647 2.67 14.26 13.93
C GLY A 647 1.25 14.22 14.52
N PRO A 648 0.23 14.48 13.68
CA PRO A 648 -1.15 14.72 14.12
C PRO A 648 -1.96 13.45 14.44
N ASP A 649 -1.41 12.27 14.18
CA ASP A 649 -2.09 11.01 14.47
C ASP A 649 -1.75 10.47 15.87
N SER A 650 -2.41 9.37 16.23
CA SER A 650 -2.16 8.64 17.48
C SER A 650 -1.62 7.24 17.25
N ILE A 651 -1.63 6.73 16.01
CA ILE A 651 -1.21 5.37 15.65
C ILE A 651 -0.29 5.47 14.43
N ASN A 652 0.90 4.87 14.53
CA ASN A 652 1.85 4.74 13.42
C ASN A 652 2.28 3.29 13.24
N TYR A 653 2.51 2.89 12.00
CA TYR A 653 3.26 1.69 11.67
C TYR A 653 4.72 2.09 11.45
N CYS A 654 5.61 1.60 12.29
CA CYS A 654 7.05 1.78 12.19
C CYS A 654 7.65 0.65 11.34
N LEU A 655 8.50 1.02 10.39
CA LEU A 655 9.19 0.14 9.45
C LEU A 655 10.68 0.46 9.48
N ILE A 656 11.50 -0.50 9.88
CA ILE A 656 12.96 -0.43 9.79
C ILE A 656 13.41 -1.18 8.55
N ARG A 657 14.34 -0.61 7.79
CA ARG A 657 15.01 -1.24 6.65
C ARG A 657 16.45 -1.53 7.00
N TRP A 658 16.88 -2.76 6.77
CA TRP A 658 18.27 -3.19 6.87
C TRP A 658 18.73 -3.69 5.50
N LEU A 659 19.49 -2.87 4.76
CA LEU A 659 19.96 -3.21 3.42
C LEU A 659 21.31 -3.91 3.49
N SER A 660 21.39 -5.14 3.00
CA SER A 660 22.62 -5.92 2.93
C SER A 660 22.94 -6.35 1.50
N ILE A 661 24.21 -6.24 1.11
CA ILE A 661 24.74 -6.75 -0.17
C ILE A 661 26.05 -7.48 0.15
N SER A 662 26.00 -8.81 0.16
CA SER A 662 27.16 -9.66 0.46
C SER A 662 28.15 -9.67 -0.71
N PRO A 663 29.48 -9.63 -0.50
CA PRO A 663 30.15 -9.67 0.81
C PRO A 663 30.49 -8.29 1.39
N ASP A 664 30.31 -7.23 0.62
CA ASP A 664 30.90 -5.91 0.90
C ASP A 664 30.12 -5.09 1.95
N TRP A 665 28.82 -5.35 2.08
CA TRP A 665 27.90 -4.62 2.95
C TRP A 665 26.98 -5.57 3.70
N ILE A 666 27.57 -6.38 4.57
CA ILE A 666 26.81 -7.33 5.39
C ILE A 666 27.47 -7.49 6.75
N LEU A 667 26.64 -7.68 7.77
CA LEU A 667 27.03 -8.08 9.11
C LEU A 667 26.49 -9.50 9.35
N PRO A 668 27.20 -10.56 8.93
CA PRO A 668 26.62 -11.90 8.84
C PRO A 668 26.09 -12.43 10.17
N GLU A 669 26.67 -12.01 11.29
CA GLU A 669 26.26 -12.43 12.63
C GLU A 669 24.92 -11.85 13.09
N TYR A 670 24.51 -10.69 12.55
CA TYR A 670 23.34 -9.95 13.03
C TYR A 670 22.35 -9.53 11.93
N ALA A 671 22.68 -9.69 10.64
CA ALA A 671 21.77 -9.30 9.57
C ALA A 671 20.45 -10.09 9.68
N PRO A 672 19.27 -9.43 9.70
CA PRO A 672 17.96 -10.10 9.85
C PRO A 672 17.49 -10.75 8.53
N ASN A 673 18.33 -11.54 7.86
CA ASN A 673 17.96 -12.27 6.65
C ASN A 673 17.38 -13.66 6.96
N ASP A 674 16.80 -14.34 5.97
CA ASP A 674 16.20 -15.68 6.11
C ASP A 674 17.18 -16.78 6.55
N LYS A 675 18.48 -16.66 6.26
CA LYS A 675 19.51 -17.56 6.78
C LYS A 675 19.63 -17.48 8.30
N ASN A 676 19.51 -16.28 8.85
CA ASN A 676 19.66 -16.00 10.27
C ASN A 676 18.34 -16.08 11.05
N ILE A 677 17.25 -15.64 10.41
CA ILE A 677 15.89 -15.67 10.94
C ILE A 677 15.02 -16.40 9.93
N ALA A 678 15.02 -17.72 10.00
CA ALA A 678 14.21 -18.57 9.13
C ALA A 678 12.73 -18.20 9.20
N TRP A 679 12.03 -18.24 8.05
CA TRP A 679 10.60 -17.92 7.95
C TRP A 679 9.77 -18.72 8.96
N THR A 680 10.01 -20.02 9.09
CA THR A 680 9.30 -20.90 10.05
C THR A 680 9.36 -20.43 11.50
N LYS A 681 10.39 -19.67 11.90
CA LYS A 681 10.59 -19.20 13.28
C LYS A 681 10.35 -17.71 13.47
N GLY A 682 10.53 -16.89 12.44
CA GLY A 682 10.47 -15.43 12.57
C GLY A 682 9.11 -14.79 12.24
N SER A 683 8.25 -15.48 11.49
CA SER A 683 6.89 -14.98 11.18
C SER A 683 5.92 -15.40 12.29
N TRP A 684 5.15 -14.43 12.80
CA TRP A 684 4.26 -14.65 13.94
C TRP A 684 3.21 -15.73 13.69
N SER A 685 2.71 -15.82 12.46
CA SER A 685 1.69 -16.80 12.07
C SER A 685 2.20 -18.23 12.02
N GLN A 686 3.53 -18.47 12.00
CA GLN A 686 4.07 -19.82 11.83
C GLN A 686 3.90 -20.67 13.10
N PRO A 687 3.71 -22.00 12.97
CA PRO A 687 3.55 -22.88 14.12
C PRO A 687 4.78 -22.87 15.04
N ASP A 688 5.98 -22.78 14.47
CA ASP A 688 7.26 -22.79 15.20
C ASP A 688 7.79 -21.38 15.54
N TYR A 689 6.93 -20.35 15.49
CA TYR A 689 7.31 -18.97 15.81
C TYR A 689 7.98 -18.88 17.18
N ASP A 690 9.18 -18.29 17.18
CA ASP A 690 9.99 -18.07 18.36
C ASP A 690 10.11 -16.57 18.63
N LYS A 691 9.26 -16.08 19.54
CA LYS A 691 9.26 -14.68 19.94
C LYS A 691 10.59 -14.21 20.53
N SER A 692 11.45 -15.10 21.06
CA SER A 692 12.72 -14.69 21.67
C SER A 692 13.74 -14.17 20.64
N ILE A 693 13.53 -14.44 19.35
CA ILE A 693 14.42 -14.00 18.27
C ILE A 693 14.31 -12.47 18.08
N ILE A 694 13.10 -11.96 17.80
CA ILE A 694 12.83 -10.53 17.59
C ILE A 694 11.52 -10.02 18.21
N GLY A 695 10.63 -10.94 18.60
CA GLY A 695 9.26 -10.63 19.01
C GLY A 695 9.10 -10.17 20.46
N GLU A 696 10.16 -10.15 21.26
CA GLU A 696 10.19 -9.60 22.62
C GLU A 696 10.92 -8.27 22.65
N ASN A 697 10.48 -7.31 23.48
CA ASN A 697 11.08 -5.97 23.59
C ASN A 697 12.41 -5.95 24.39
N LYS A 698 13.30 -6.86 24.05
CA LYS A 698 14.62 -7.01 24.69
C LYS A 698 15.57 -7.61 23.66
N PRO A 699 16.89 -7.52 23.88
CA PRO A 699 17.86 -8.08 22.94
C PRO A 699 17.62 -9.58 22.71
N GLY A 700 17.17 -9.91 21.50
CA GLY A 700 17.12 -11.27 20.96
C GLY A 700 18.30 -11.54 20.01
N PHE A 701 18.03 -12.15 18.86
CA PHE A 701 19.03 -12.51 17.85
C PHE A 701 19.91 -11.34 17.41
N LEU A 702 19.31 -10.16 17.19
CA LEU A 702 20.04 -8.95 16.76
C LEU A 702 21.03 -8.41 17.81
N GLY A 703 21.04 -8.96 19.03
CA GLY A 703 21.98 -8.61 20.09
C GLY A 703 21.99 -7.09 20.34
N PRO A 704 23.17 -6.42 20.25
CA PRO A 704 23.25 -4.98 20.47
C PRO A 704 22.53 -4.14 19.40
N TYR A 705 22.27 -4.69 18.22
CA TYR A 705 21.56 -4.01 17.12
C TYR A 705 20.03 -4.13 17.23
N HIS A 706 19.52 -4.88 18.21
CA HIS A 706 18.09 -5.00 18.45
C HIS A 706 17.50 -3.66 18.91
N PRO A 707 16.52 -3.06 18.20
CA PRO A 707 15.90 -1.82 18.64
C PRO A 707 14.97 -2.06 19.84
N ILE A 708 15.27 -1.43 20.98
CA ILE A 708 14.48 -1.52 22.21
C ILE A 708 13.61 -0.29 22.35
N ILE A 709 12.34 -0.49 22.73
CA ILE A 709 11.34 0.57 22.82
C ILE A 709 11.03 0.85 24.28
N HIS A 710 11.23 2.11 24.66
CA HIS A 710 10.86 2.66 25.95
C HIS A 710 9.67 3.60 25.77
N TYR A 711 8.73 3.57 26.71
CA TYR A 711 7.59 4.47 26.74
C TYR A 711 7.48 5.06 28.13
N MET A 712 7.47 6.39 28.21
CA MET A 712 7.49 7.13 29.47
C MET A 712 6.83 8.49 29.29
N SER A 713 6.58 9.20 30.39
CA SER A 713 6.16 10.59 30.35
C SER A 713 7.29 11.52 29.89
N LYS A 714 6.92 12.74 29.46
CA LYS A 714 7.89 13.80 29.16
C LYS A 714 8.83 14.06 30.34
N GLU A 715 8.29 14.19 31.55
CA GLU A 715 9.05 14.48 32.77
C GLU A 715 10.05 13.35 33.08
N GLU A 716 9.61 12.09 33.00
CA GLU A 716 10.51 10.94 33.20
C GLU A 716 11.65 10.88 32.18
N PHE A 717 11.41 11.34 30.95
CA PHE A 717 12.46 11.44 29.94
C PHE A 717 13.42 12.61 30.24
N GLU A 718 12.92 13.74 30.71
CA GLU A 718 13.72 14.90 31.12
C GLU A 718 14.62 14.57 32.32
N ASP A 719 14.11 13.77 33.27
CA ASP A 719 14.85 13.29 34.45
C ASP A 719 16.05 12.37 34.11
N LEU A 720 16.10 11.83 32.88
CA LEU A 720 17.27 11.07 32.43
C LEU A 720 18.50 11.96 32.18
N GLY A 721 18.32 13.28 32.07
CA GLY A 721 19.36 14.25 31.79
C GLY A 721 19.96 14.13 30.38
N ASP A 722 21.22 14.55 30.25
CA ASP A 722 21.94 14.55 28.98
C ASP A 722 22.57 13.17 28.70
N HIS A 723 22.64 12.77 27.43
CA HIS A 723 23.18 11.47 26.99
C HIS A 723 22.57 10.27 27.75
N PRO A 724 21.23 10.12 27.72
CA PRO A 724 20.52 9.15 28.54
C PRO A 724 20.96 7.72 28.23
N LYS A 725 21.20 6.94 29.30
CA LYS A 725 21.56 5.52 29.22
C LYS A 725 20.38 4.65 29.61
N LEU A 726 19.49 4.42 28.65
CA LEU A 726 18.34 3.55 28.86
C LEU A 726 18.77 2.07 28.89
N GLY A 727 18.13 1.31 29.78
CA GLY A 727 18.42 -0.11 29.97
C GLY A 727 18.00 -0.98 28.78
N ARG A 728 18.37 -2.26 28.81
CA ARG A 728 17.99 -3.24 27.76
C ARG A 728 16.65 -3.94 28.02
N ASN A 729 16.06 -3.71 29.20
CA ASN A 729 14.77 -4.24 29.61
C ASN A 729 13.88 -3.05 30.01
N PRO A 730 12.94 -2.62 29.15
CA PRO A 730 12.10 -1.46 29.43
C PRO A 730 11.03 -1.82 30.45
N ASN A 731 11.00 -1.11 31.58
CA ASN A 731 9.89 -1.13 32.53
C ASN A 731 9.01 0.10 32.25
N TRP A 732 7.93 -0.10 31.51
CA TRP A 732 6.90 0.95 31.36
C TRP A 732 6.12 1.00 32.68
N LYS A 733 5.98 2.18 33.30
CA LYS A 733 5.24 2.30 34.56
C LYS A 733 3.76 2.14 34.27
N ASP A 734 3.19 0.99 34.66
CA ASP A 734 1.76 0.66 34.55
C ASP A 734 0.90 1.64 35.36
N GLU A 735 0.65 2.83 34.84
CA GLU A 735 -0.41 3.68 35.33
C GLU A 735 -1.61 3.56 34.40
N TYR A 736 -2.62 2.82 34.88
CA TYR A 736 -3.97 2.65 34.33
C TYR A 736 -4.14 1.65 33.17
N VAL A 737 -4.21 0.37 33.53
CA VAL A 737 -5.03 -0.60 32.78
C VAL A 737 -6.52 -0.20 32.94
N ARG A 738 -7.05 0.65 32.07
CA ARG A 738 -8.50 0.68 31.83
C ARG A 738 -8.81 -0.30 30.72
N LYS A 739 -9.64 -1.30 31.06
CA LYS A 739 -10.33 -2.18 30.12
C LYS A 739 -10.97 -1.32 29.03
N PHE A 740 -10.58 -1.58 27.77
CA PHE A 740 -11.26 -1.07 26.57
C PHE A 740 -12.69 -1.57 26.52
#